data_AF-W1QJT5-F1
#
_entry.id   AF-W1QJT5-F1
#
_cell.length_a   1.000
_cell.length_b   1.000
_cell.length_c   1.000
_cell.angle_alpha   90.00
_cell.angle_beta   90.00
_cell.angle_gamma   90.00
#
_symmetry.space_group_name_H-M   'P 1'
#
loop_
_entity.id
_entity.type
_entity.pdbx_description
1 polymer ?
#
loop_
_entity_poly.entity_id
_entity_poly.type
_entity_poly.pdbx_seq_one_letter_code
_entity_poly.pdbx_strand_id
1 'polypeptide(L)'
;MRVYLNKSPRSVAIVSDGFALLLREMHGQVSKESKPKCVIEFVPEQLVPLHKYVELKGLGGSEIHAVLGIVYMKGLVFVGFVTGRSEVGSVRINERIYKITATTFVCLNSDSYDYALFDGRIKTHEDFPEIPVHSIIRLLATGTFYYSPCFDIVSRFQERGVRSARSVSSFNLVDDYDGRFAWNRSMIGQLQLFRNRLSKDERRVFNAGQFVVSIIRGFAQTVTVNENEGLLTIISKQSCLKGAPMFGPYCADDDGNVPNFVETEIILTNKYYCFALVQLSGNVPLVWKLESQLVSTKIEFPRSEEASNVAFSKHFETLILEHGAVHVIDALSKSGDQPELSRRYAKMVQQSPYWGDHLSYTKADIPSSLIFKSSYHYLAPLMQQISDHLKTYEAFCFDIETRTYIGRQSGVLLVNTLASTERANTIMAAVSAEVLDYFFKFLNFTPGSEFWAKHQFLWTENGACLERMVEGYTSSKTKTKSGGFVGKVAEKSKKYVSSPSSVTFSKQNQFDKLLGLRDSQVEVELYDPIHDYVVAELQKRAEEFTMTKELSLWTGTFNVNAIKYDGDLTSWFFPVPEKYQEYDIIAVGLEEVVELSPGKMLNIDASTKIFWEKKIKETLNWFKEGIGYTLLKSEQLGGILSLVFVQEKIFEYISNVETSFKKTGFRGISANKGGIAIAFDYSSSIRLCFIASHLAAGHHNVDERHQNYKAIANGLRFRHNKSIRDFDCVFWVGDFNFRIDLPNEQVRTHLDEVSFSPLFEYDQLNKQMATGESFPYFNEMAINFPPTYKFDRGTDVYDTSDKQRVPAWTDRILSLARSKNVVLRQLEYGCAQEIKFSDHKPVYGVFHAKLDIADQKIMSEIEKQLYETRKVELVGVNSLVLAQNINESTFLLTHGLPAPSGKTTGAKWWIPGGTSGKIKVSFPEVDSGRYVINPKLPPNPFTKTTEEEFVKKPVESIGPNSE
;
A
#
# COMPACT_ATOMS: atom_id res chain seq x y z
N MET A 1 24.41 16.97 -12.36
CA MET A 1 24.29 15.52 -12.57
C MET A 1 24.72 15.18 -13.99
N ARG A 2 25.48 14.10 -14.17
CA ARG A 2 25.90 13.58 -15.50
C ARG A 2 25.32 12.18 -15.68
N VAL A 3 24.86 11.84 -16.88
CA VAL A 3 24.30 10.51 -17.17
C VAL A 3 25.07 9.90 -18.32
N TYR A 4 25.40 8.63 -18.17
CA TYR A 4 26.28 7.87 -19.02
C TYR A 4 25.57 6.58 -19.44
N LEU A 5 25.67 6.22 -20.72
CA LEU A 5 25.10 4.99 -21.29
C LEU A 5 26.22 4.11 -21.81
N ASN A 6 26.30 2.87 -21.31
CA ASN A 6 27.09 1.82 -21.93
C ASN A 6 26.19 0.99 -22.83
N LYS A 7 26.66 0.65 -24.03
CA LYS A 7 25.92 -0.18 -24.99
C LYS A 7 26.09 -1.68 -24.73
N SER A 8 27.21 -2.11 -24.16
CA SER A 8 27.50 -3.54 -23.94
C SER A 8 28.41 -3.80 -22.73
N PRO A 9 27.93 -4.52 -21.69
CA PRO A 9 26.52 -4.80 -21.42
C PRO A 9 25.74 -3.49 -21.26
N ARG A 10 24.46 -3.48 -21.63
CA ARG A 10 23.66 -2.25 -21.61
C ARG A 10 23.44 -1.80 -20.17
N SER A 11 23.90 -0.59 -19.83
CA SER A 11 23.78 -0.04 -18.48
C SER A 11 23.76 1.49 -18.50
N VAL A 12 23.08 2.07 -17.50
CA VAL A 12 23.04 3.51 -17.26
C VAL A 12 23.78 3.82 -15.97
N ALA A 13 24.73 4.75 -16.04
CA ALA A 13 25.42 5.30 -14.87
C ALA A 13 25.02 6.77 -14.69
N ILE A 14 24.41 7.07 -13.55
CA ILE A 14 24.01 8.43 -13.16
C ILE A 14 25.05 8.90 -12.15
N VAL A 15 25.71 10.02 -12.39
CA VAL A 15 26.82 10.52 -11.57
C VAL A 15 26.46 11.88 -10.99
N SER A 16 26.53 12.00 -9.67
CA SER A 16 26.19 13.21 -8.91
C SER A 16 26.88 13.18 -7.54
N ASP A 17 27.35 14.33 -7.05
CA ASP A 17 27.99 14.49 -5.73
C ASP A 17 29.10 13.47 -5.42
N GLY A 18 29.93 13.15 -6.41
CA GLY A 18 31.07 12.21 -6.26
C GLY A 18 30.68 10.74 -6.19
N PHE A 19 29.40 10.41 -6.39
CA PHE A 19 28.87 9.05 -6.42
C PHE A 19 28.17 8.76 -7.75
N ALA A 20 27.98 7.48 -8.02
CA ALA A 20 27.31 6.95 -9.19
C ALA A 20 26.23 5.94 -8.80
N LEU A 21 25.03 6.11 -9.36
CA LEU A 21 23.96 5.12 -9.35
C LEU A 21 23.99 4.36 -10.68
N LEU A 22 24.30 3.06 -10.61
CA LEU A 22 24.38 2.17 -11.76
C LEU A 22 23.08 1.37 -11.87
N LEU A 23 22.50 1.32 -13.06
CA LEU A 23 21.31 0.54 -13.39
C LEU A 23 21.60 -0.33 -14.59
N ARG A 24 21.32 -1.64 -14.50
CA ARG A 24 21.48 -2.58 -15.62
C ARG A 24 20.38 -3.64 -15.64
N GLU A 25 20.05 -4.11 -16.83
CA GLU A 25 19.13 -5.23 -16.99
C GLU A 25 19.73 -6.52 -16.40
N MET A 26 18.87 -7.37 -15.84
CA MET A 26 19.24 -8.72 -15.43
C MET A 26 18.87 -9.71 -16.55
N HIS A 27 19.86 -10.33 -17.20
CA HIS A 27 19.62 -11.33 -18.25
C HIS A 27 19.29 -12.71 -17.65
N GLY A 28 18.16 -13.31 -18.03
CA GLY A 28 17.74 -14.66 -17.61
C GLY A 28 16.36 -15.02 -18.16
N GLN A 29 16.02 -16.31 -18.30
CA GLN A 29 14.70 -16.75 -18.77
C GLN A 29 13.60 -16.34 -17.77
N VAL A 30 13.05 -15.15 -17.97
CA VAL A 30 11.86 -14.64 -17.29
C VAL A 30 10.68 -15.52 -17.74
N SER A 31 10.10 -16.31 -16.84
CA SER A 31 8.81 -16.95 -17.12
C SER A 31 7.80 -15.85 -17.42
N LYS A 32 6.75 -16.12 -18.22
CA LYS A 32 5.70 -15.13 -18.53
C LYS A 32 5.01 -14.52 -17.28
N GLU A 33 5.28 -15.06 -16.09
CA GLU A 33 4.69 -14.66 -14.80
C GLU A 33 5.64 -13.88 -13.87
N SER A 34 6.94 -13.75 -14.19
CA SER A 34 7.89 -13.03 -13.30
C SER A 34 7.97 -11.51 -13.60
N LYS A 35 8.04 -10.70 -12.53
CA LYS A 35 8.19 -9.23 -12.60
C LYS A 35 9.50 -8.84 -13.31
N PRO A 36 9.55 -7.69 -14.03
CA PRO A 36 10.78 -7.18 -14.62
C PRO A 36 11.80 -6.80 -13.52
N LYS A 37 13.07 -7.20 -13.70
CA LYS A 37 14.14 -7.01 -12.72
C LYS A 37 15.26 -6.13 -13.27
N CYS A 38 15.79 -5.24 -12.42
CA CYS A 38 16.93 -4.38 -12.73
C CYS A 38 17.93 -4.45 -11.59
N VAL A 39 19.21 -4.62 -11.91
CA VAL A 39 20.29 -4.57 -10.91
C VAL A 39 20.62 -3.11 -10.63
N ILE A 40 20.81 -2.77 -9.36
CA ILE A 40 21.15 -1.43 -8.89
C ILE A 40 22.40 -1.45 -8.01
N GLU A 41 23.28 -0.47 -8.20
CA GLU A 41 24.46 -0.28 -7.34
C GLU A 41 24.70 1.22 -7.09
N PHE A 42 25.13 1.57 -5.88
CA PHE A 42 25.48 2.95 -5.51
C PHE A 42 26.93 3.00 -5.03
N VAL A 43 27.82 3.57 -5.85
CA VAL A 43 29.28 3.50 -5.64
C VAL A 43 29.95 4.87 -5.83
N PRO A 44 31.12 5.13 -5.22
CA PRO A 44 31.91 6.32 -5.54
C PRO A 44 32.22 6.43 -7.05
N GLU A 45 32.16 7.64 -7.60
CA GLU A 45 32.35 7.91 -9.04
C GLU A 45 33.66 7.33 -9.58
N GLN A 46 34.74 7.42 -8.80
CA GLN A 46 36.08 6.96 -9.15
C GLN A 46 36.17 5.46 -9.47
N LEU A 47 35.19 4.65 -9.03
CA LEU A 47 35.15 3.21 -9.26
C LEU A 47 34.41 2.83 -10.53
N VAL A 48 33.74 3.79 -11.16
CA VAL A 48 33.00 3.54 -12.39
C VAL A 48 33.95 3.73 -13.57
N PRO A 49 34.10 2.72 -14.46
CA PRO A 49 34.92 2.84 -15.66
C PRO A 49 34.20 3.70 -16.71
N LEU A 50 34.03 5.01 -16.44
CA LEU A 50 33.27 5.94 -17.28
C LEU A 50 33.82 6.05 -18.72
N HIS A 51 35.08 5.68 -18.94
CA HIS A 51 35.68 5.57 -20.29
C HIS A 51 34.97 4.54 -21.19
N LYS A 52 34.24 3.57 -20.62
CA LYS A 52 33.42 2.59 -21.37
C LYS A 52 32.03 3.12 -21.71
N TYR A 53 31.65 4.26 -21.15
CA TYR A 53 30.33 4.82 -21.32
C TYR A 53 30.37 6.02 -22.26
N VAL A 54 29.26 6.24 -22.95
CA VAL A 54 29.00 7.47 -23.67
C VAL A 54 28.23 8.40 -22.74
N GLU A 55 28.80 9.56 -22.43
CA GLU A 55 28.06 10.61 -21.72
C GLU A 55 26.89 11.08 -22.59
N LEU A 56 25.68 11.02 -22.05
CA LEU A 56 24.50 11.59 -22.66
C LEU A 56 24.55 13.12 -22.47
N LYS A 57 25.49 13.77 -23.14
CA LYS A 57 25.60 15.22 -23.18
C LYS A 57 24.40 15.75 -23.94
N GLY A 58 23.50 16.42 -23.25
CA GLY A 58 22.45 17.23 -23.85
C GLY A 58 21.58 16.47 -24.84
N LEU A 59 20.51 15.86 -24.38
CA LEU A 59 19.46 15.28 -25.23
C LEU A 59 18.78 16.41 -26.03
N GLY A 60 19.41 16.87 -27.11
CA GLY A 60 19.15 18.16 -27.76
C GLY A 60 19.85 19.38 -27.15
N GLY A 61 20.92 19.21 -26.35
CA GLY A 61 21.71 20.30 -25.76
C GLY A 61 21.36 20.72 -24.31
N SER A 62 20.46 20.02 -23.60
CA SER A 62 20.01 20.40 -22.24
C SER A 62 20.62 19.55 -21.10
N GLU A 63 20.98 20.18 -19.99
CA GLU A 63 21.49 19.51 -18.78
C GLU A 63 20.47 18.55 -18.14
N ILE A 64 20.97 17.51 -17.47
CA ILE A 64 20.12 16.61 -16.66
C ILE A 64 20.11 17.12 -15.22
N HIS A 65 18.90 17.32 -14.70
CA HIS A 65 18.69 17.99 -13.43
C HIS A 65 18.31 17.04 -12.29
N ALA A 66 17.51 16.00 -12.55
CA ALA A 66 17.04 15.08 -11.51
C ALA A 66 16.54 13.75 -12.11
N VAL A 67 16.50 12.70 -11.28
CA VAL A 67 15.96 11.38 -11.65
C VAL A 67 14.49 11.30 -11.24
N LEU A 68 13.60 11.04 -12.21
CA LEU A 68 12.16 10.88 -11.99
C LEU A 68 11.77 9.50 -11.48
N GLY A 69 12.60 8.49 -11.77
CA GLY A 69 12.37 7.10 -11.38
C GLY A 69 12.41 6.13 -12.56
N ILE A 70 11.96 4.90 -12.33
CA ILE A 70 12.02 3.77 -13.27
C ILE A 70 10.59 3.35 -13.63
N VAL A 71 10.31 3.16 -14.92
CA VAL A 71 8.99 2.71 -15.40
C VAL A 71 9.11 1.52 -16.35
N TYR A 72 8.27 0.52 -16.16
CA TYR A 72 8.12 -0.61 -17.08
C TYR A 72 6.91 -0.40 -17.99
N MET A 73 7.10 -0.56 -19.30
CA MET A 73 6.02 -0.40 -20.26
C MET A 73 6.26 -1.25 -21.50
N LYS A 74 5.28 -2.09 -21.87
CA LYS A 74 5.33 -2.95 -23.07
C LYS A 74 6.61 -3.81 -23.18
N GLY A 75 7.05 -4.43 -22.08
CA GLY A 75 8.26 -5.27 -22.08
C GLY A 75 9.58 -4.50 -21.90
N LEU A 76 9.53 -3.17 -21.77
CA LEU A 76 10.70 -2.32 -21.77
C LEU A 76 10.83 -1.56 -20.44
N VAL A 77 12.05 -1.47 -19.93
CA VAL A 77 12.38 -0.74 -18.70
C VAL A 77 12.99 0.60 -19.06
N PHE A 78 12.44 1.70 -18.54
CA PHE A 78 12.93 3.06 -18.80
C PHE A 78 13.31 3.77 -17.51
N VAL A 79 14.40 4.53 -17.54
CA VAL A 79 14.79 5.47 -16.48
C VAL A 79 14.45 6.89 -16.94
N GLY A 80 13.61 7.59 -16.18
CA GLY A 80 13.13 8.94 -16.49
C GLY A 80 13.99 10.03 -15.86
N PHE A 81 14.21 11.13 -16.57
CA PHE A 81 14.98 12.28 -16.08
C PHE A 81 14.29 13.62 -16.39
N VAL A 82 14.52 14.60 -15.54
CA VAL A 82 14.20 16.01 -15.82
C VAL A 82 15.36 16.63 -16.60
N THR A 83 15.05 17.14 -17.80
CA THR A 83 16.03 17.77 -18.70
C THR A 83 15.76 19.26 -18.95
N GLY A 84 14.56 19.72 -18.60
CA GLY A 84 14.19 21.13 -18.67
C GLY A 84 13.43 21.54 -17.42
N ARG A 85 13.82 22.67 -16.84
CA ARG A 85 13.16 23.26 -15.68
C ARG A 85 13.17 24.79 -15.73
N SER A 86 12.19 25.41 -15.09
CA SER A 86 12.19 26.84 -14.81
C SER A 86 11.99 27.07 -13.31
N GLU A 87 12.80 27.94 -12.70
CA GLU A 87 12.63 28.33 -11.30
C GLU A 87 11.35 29.15 -11.15
N VAL A 88 10.51 28.79 -10.17
CA VAL A 88 9.21 29.46 -9.93
C VAL A 88 9.07 30.01 -8.51
N GLY A 89 9.97 29.63 -7.60
CA GLY A 89 9.93 30.14 -6.25
C GLY A 89 11.00 29.55 -5.35
N SER A 90 10.98 29.99 -4.10
CA SER A 90 11.86 29.54 -3.02
C SER A 90 11.13 29.63 -1.70
N VAL A 91 10.99 28.51 -0.97
CA VAL A 91 10.23 28.48 0.30
C VAL A 91 10.99 29.19 1.42
N ARG A 92 12.31 29.05 1.41
CA ARG A 92 13.29 29.74 2.24
C ARG A 92 14.44 30.19 1.35
N ILE A 93 15.36 30.98 1.87
CA ILE A 93 16.63 31.29 1.19
C ILE A 93 17.31 29.96 0.81
N ASN A 94 17.60 29.78 -0.48
CA ASN A 94 18.21 28.57 -1.07
C ASN A 94 17.36 27.28 -1.08
N GLU A 95 16.05 27.34 -0.78
CA GLU A 95 15.12 26.20 -0.92
C GLU A 95 14.22 26.37 -2.15
N ARG A 96 14.81 26.15 -3.32
CA ARG A 96 14.21 26.48 -4.62
C ARG A 96 13.14 25.49 -5.07
N ILE A 97 12.18 25.97 -5.83
CA ILE A 97 11.12 25.19 -6.48
C ILE A 97 11.24 25.35 -7.99
N TYR A 98 11.16 24.23 -8.69
CA TYR A 98 11.24 24.18 -10.14
C TYR A 98 9.99 23.59 -10.75
N LYS A 99 9.53 24.24 -11.82
CA LYS A 99 8.53 23.72 -12.74
C LYS A 99 9.21 22.89 -13.82
N ILE A 100 8.69 21.69 -14.09
CA ILE A 100 9.21 20.79 -15.14
C ILE A 100 8.75 21.31 -16.51
N THR A 101 9.69 21.48 -17.44
CA THR A 101 9.43 21.92 -18.82
C THR A 101 9.79 20.86 -19.86
N ALA A 102 10.75 19.99 -19.57
CA ALA A 102 11.11 18.88 -20.44
C ALA A 102 11.61 17.66 -19.63
N THR A 103 11.36 16.47 -20.18
CA THR A 103 11.79 15.19 -19.60
C THR A 103 12.31 14.27 -20.71
N THR A 104 13.14 13.32 -20.32
CA THR A 104 13.64 12.25 -21.20
C THR A 104 13.53 10.90 -20.54
N PHE A 105 13.61 9.83 -21.32
CA PHE A 105 13.61 8.46 -20.81
C PHE A 105 14.65 7.63 -21.55
N VAL A 106 15.53 6.95 -20.80
CA VAL A 106 16.54 6.04 -21.34
C VAL A 106 16.08 4.60 -21.14
N CYS A 107 16.00 3.81 -22.21
CA CYS A 107 15.60 2.41 -22.12
C CYS A 107 16.78 1.54 -21.67
N LEU A 108 16.62 0.70 -20.64
CA LEU A 108 17.69 -0.15 -20.10
C LEU A 108 17.89 -1.44 -20.87
N ASN A 109 16.84 -1.98 -21.51
CA ASN A 109 16.84 -3.30 -22.13
C ASN A 109 16.63 -3.30 -23.65
N SER A 110 16.72 -2.12 -24.29
CA SER A 110 16.69 -2.00 -25.75
C SER A 110 17.38 -0.71 -26.19
N ASP A 111 18.14 -0.79 -27.28
CA ASP A 111 18.75 0.35 -27.96
C ASP A 111 17.87 0.96 -29.07
N SER A 112 16.72 0.34 -29.35
CA SER A 112 15.83 0.73 -30.46
C SER A 112 15.27 2.15 -30.34
N TYR A 113 15.40 2.78 -29.16
CA TYR A 113 14.92 4.13 -28.86
C TYR A 113 16.05 5.15 -28.66
N ASP A 114 17.32 4.75 -28.84
CA ASP A 114 18.46 5.63 -28.62
C ASP A 114 18.48 6.82 -29.60
N TYR A 115 17.84 6.68 -30.78
CA TYR A 115 17.68 7.78 -31.74
C TYR A 115 17.01 9.02 -31.12
N ALA A 116 16.10 8.82 -30.16
CA ALA A 116 15.41 9.91 -29.46
C ALA A 116 16.31 10.65 -28.46
N LEU A 117 17.42 10.02 -28.05
CA LEU A 117 18.37 10.60 -27.11
C LEU A 117 19.33 11.57 -27.83
N PHE A 118 19.71 11.28 -29.07
CA PHE A 118 20.78 12.01 -29.77
C PHE A 118 20.29 13.00 -30.84
N ASP A 119 19.12 12.81 -31.46
CA ASP A 119 18.69 13.66 -32.60
C ASP A 119 17.84 14.89 -32.20
N GLY A 120 17.50 15.09 -30.91
CA GLY A 120 16.86 16.29 -30.34
C GLY A 120 15.50 16.71 -30.91
N ARG A 121 15.06 16.09 -32.01
CA ARG A 121 13.80 16.29 -32.71
C ARG A 121 13.14 14.92 -32.78
N ILE A 122 11.99 14.78 -32.14
CA ILE A 122 11.10 13.64 -32.37
C ILE A 122 10.58 13.82 -33.80
N LYS A 123 11.34 13.32 -34.78
CA LYS A 123 10.95 13.26 -36.16
C LYS A 123 9.74 12.33 -36.25
N THR A 124 8.61 12.87 -36.68
CA THR A 124 7.50 12.08 -37.22
C THR A 124 7.96 11.51 -38.57
N HIS A 125 8.89 10.57 -38.55
CA HIS A 125 9.28 9.80 -39.73
C HIS A 125 8.56 8.46 -39.66
N GLU A 126 8.01 8.01 -40.78
CA GLU A 126 7.37 6.69 -40.94
C GLU A 126 8.33 5.52 -40.63
N ASP A 127 9.62 5.79 -40.43
CA ASP A 127 10.71 4.80 -40.28
C ASP A 127 11.07 4.42 -38.83
N PHE A 128 10.54 5.09 -37.79
CA PHE A 128 10.91 4.81 -36.39
C PHE A 128 9.73 4.38 -35.50
N PRO A 129 9.91 3.40 -34.59
CA PRO A 129 8.85 2.91 -33.72
C PRO A 129 8.43 3.96 -32.67
N GLU A 130 7.13 4.07 -32.36
CA GLU A 130 6.67 4.98 -31.30
C GLU A 130 7.23 4.60 -29.93
N ILE A 131 7.87 5.55 -29.24
CA ILE A 131 8.42 5.34 -27.89
C ILE A 131 7.25 5.09 -26.90
N PRO A 132 7.22 3.95 -26.18
CA PRO A 132 6.08 3.59 -25.31
C PRO A 132 5.70 4.67 -24.28
N VAL A 133 6.69 5.36 -23.73
CA VAL A 133 6.55 6.39 -22.69
C VAL A 133 6.28 7.79 -23.24
N HIS A 134 6.10 7.97 -24.56
CA HIS A 134 5.92 9.29 -25.18
C HIS A 134 4.74 10.08 -24.59
N SER A 135 3.64 9.42 -24.23
CA SER A 135 2.50 10.08 -23.59
C SER A 135 2.81 10.60 -22.19
N ILE A 136 3.72 9.95 -21.44
CA ILE A 136 4.20 10.42 -20.13
C ILE A 136 5.06 11.67 -20.32
N ILE A 137 5.98 11.65 -21.30
CA ILE A 137 6.82 12.82 -21.64
C ILE A 137 5.95 14.05 -21.94
N ARG A 138 4.93 13.88 -22.78
CA ARG A 138 3.98 14.97 -23.11
C ARG A 138 3.19 15.46 -21.90
N LEU A 139 2.79 14.55 -21.02
CA LEU A 139 2.06 14.90 -19.80
C LEU A 139 2.93 15.73 -18.85
N LEU A 140 4.17 15.30 -18.59
CA LEU A 140 5.09 16.00 -17.69
C LEU A 140 5.50 17.38 -18.23
N ALA A 141 5.49 17.55 -19.55
CA ALA A 141 5.73 18.84 -20.21
C ALA A 141 4.52 19.79 -20.25
N THR A 142 3.38 19.43 -19.64
CA THR A 142 2.18 20.32 -19.60
C THR A 142 2.39 21.60 -18.79
N GLY A 143 3.48 21.69 -18.03
CA GLY A 143 3.75 22.83 -17.17
C GLY A 143 2.83 22.89 -15.95
N THR A 144 2.41 21.71 -15.45
CA THR A 144 1.63 21.56 -14.21
C THR A 144 2.36 20.72 -13.15
N PHE A 145 3.59 20.30 -13.44
CA PHE A 145 4.41 19.47 -12.56
C PHE A 145 5.56 20.25 -11.96
N TYR A 146 5.80 20.04 -10.67
CA TYR A 146 6.79 20.77 -9.88
C TYR A 146 7.57 19.82 -9.00
N TYR A 147 8.83 20.17 -8.72
CA TYR A 147 9.70 19.47 -7.77
C TYR A 147 10.63 20.47 -7.10
N SER A 148 11.24 20.05 -5.98
CA SER A 148 12.33 20.80 -5.37
C SER A 148 13.60 19.93 -5.28
N PRO A 149 14.77 20.47 -5.64
CA PRO A 149 16.06 19.84 -5.40
C PRO A 149 16.56 20.01 -3.96
N CYS A 150 15.81 20.70 -3.08
CA CYS A 150 16.27 21.10 -1.75
C CYS A 150 15.44 20.49 -0.62
N PHE A 151 14.18 20.13 -0.90
CA PHE A 151 13.27 19.52 0.07
C PHE A 151 12.23 18.64 -0.63
N ASP A 152 11.60 17.73 0.12
CA ASP A 152 10.48 16.96 -0.41
C ASP A 152 9.24 17.85 -0.60
N ILE A 153 8.91 18.16 -1.85
CA ILE A 153 7.80 19.05 -2.21
C ILE A 153 6.42 18.43 -1.91
N VAL A 154 6.36 17.12 -1.71
CA VAL A 154 5.13 16.39 -1.39
C VAL A 154 4.71 16.65 0.07
N SER A 155 5.69 16.70 0.98
CA SER A 155 5.48 16.91 2.42
C SER A 155 5.16 18.35 2.78
N ARG A 156 4.36 18.53 3.83
CA ARG A 156 4.00 19.84 4.39
C ARG A 156 5.22 20.46 5.06
N PHE A 157 5.30 21.79 5.06
CA PHE A 157 6.35 22.54 5.73
C PHE A 157 6.48 22.16 7.21
N GLN A 158 5.33 22.00 7.90
CA GLN A 158 5.28 21.58 9.31
C GLN A 158 5.98 20.22 9.56
N GLU A 159 5.88 19.26 8.65
CA GLU A 159 6.48 17.92 8.78
C GLU A 159 7.97 17.92 8.45
N ARG A 160 8.37 18.77 7.49
CA ARG A 160 9.78 18.95 7.10
C ARG A 160 10.63 19.55 8.23
N GLY A 161 10.00 20.30 9.12
CA GLY A 161 10.63 20.99 10.25
C GLY A 161 11.51 22.18 9.84
N VAL A 162 11.89 22.98 10.83
CA VAL A 162 12.71 24.18 10.61
C VAL A 162 14.20 23.85 10.76
N ARG A 163 14.88 23.74 9.63
CA ARG A 163 16.35 23.59 9.55
C ARG A 163 17.09 24.89 9.90
N SER A 164 18.25 24.77 10.55
CA SER A 164 19.15 25.90 10.86
C SER A 164 19.75 26.50 9.58
N ALA A 165 19.90 27.84 9.52
CA ALA A 165 20.53 28.55 8.40
C ALA A 165 21.99 28.13 8.11
N ARG A 166 22.68 27.48 9.06
CA ARG A 166 24.03 26.91 8.89
C ARG A 166 24.03 25.50 8.28
N SER A 167 22.86 24.88 8.13
CA SER A 167 22.70 23.57 7.51
C SER A 167 22.67 23.75 5.99
N VAL A 168 23.62 23.15 5.27
CA VAL A 168 23.57 23.08 3.80
C VAL A 168 22.22 22.45 3.42
N SER A 169 21.50 23.06 2.47
CA SER A 169 20.18 22.58 2.02
C SER A 169 20.31 21.31 1.17
N SER A 170 20.71 20.20 1.78
CA SER A 170 20.65 18.88 1.14
C SER A 170 19.20 18.42 1.10
N PHE A 171 18.72 18.04 -0.08
CA PHE A 171 17.43 17.35 -0.25
C PHE A 171 17.30 16.21 0.76
N ASN A 172 16.08 15.97 1.26
CA ASN A 172 15.77 14.78 2.06
C ASN A 172 14.33 14.37 1.76
N LEU A 173 14.16 13.15 1.27
CA LEU A 173 12.86 12.49 1.16
C LEU A 173 12.37 12.10 2.55
N VAL A 174 11.07 12.28 2.80
CA VAL A 174 10.43 11.83 4.04
C VAL A 174 10.13 10.33 3.94
N ASP A 175 10.49 9.56 4.98
CA ASP A 175 10.49 8.10 4.95
C ASP A 175 9.07 7.49 5.12
N ASP A 176 8.12 8.20 5.76
CA ASP A 176 6.82 7.67 6.23
C ASP A 176 5.57 8.28 5.53
N TYR A 177 5.65 8.71 4.27
CA TYR A 177 4.54 9.42 3.61
C TYR A 177 3.69 8.52 2.67
N ASP A 178 2.35 8.60 2.75
CA ASP A 178 1.33 7.80 2.01
C ASP A 178 1.34 8.01 0.46
N GLY A 179 2.13 8.95 -0.04
CA GLY A 179 2.31 9.17 -1.47
C GLY A 179 1.09 9.76 -2.19
N ARG A 180 0.08 10.25 -1.46
CA ARG A 180 -1.16 10.87 -1.98
C ARG A 180 -0.92 11.93 -3.05
N PHE A 181 0.15 12.73 -2.89
CA PHE A 181 0.51 13.81 -3.81
C PHE A 181 1.76 13.53 -4.66
N ALA A 182 2.36 12.33 -4.56
CA ALA A 182 3.55 11.95 -5.30
C ALA A 182 3.17 11.39 -6.68
N TRP A 183 3.17 12.23 -7.71
CA TRP A 183 2.71 11.86 -9.06
C TRP A 183 3.66 10.92 -9.80
N ASN A 184 4.87 10.69 -9.30
CA ASN A 184 5.81 9.68 -9.78
C ASN A 184 5.97 8.51 -8.80
N ARG A 185 5.02 8.28 -7.87
CA ARG A 185 5.10 7.22 -6.84
C ARG A 185 5.42 5.83 -7.38
N SER A 186 4.80 5.46 -8.49
CA SER A 186 5.01 4.16 -9.16
C SER A 186 6.41 4.01 -9.76
N MET A 187 7.08 5.13 -10.01
CA MET A 187 8.41 5.16 -10.60
C MET A 187 9.52 5.16 -9.55
N ILE A 188 9.23 5.65 -8.35
CA ILE A 188 10.24 5.83 -7.29
C ILE A 188 10.13 4.79 -6.16
N GLY A 189 9.04 4.00 -6.08
CA GLY A 189 8.79 3.07 -4.98
C GLY A 189 9.97 2.14 -4.67
N GLN A 190 10.47 1.41 -5.66
CA GLN A 190 11.62 0.52 -5.47
C GLN A 190 12.93 1.28 -5.19
N LEU A 191 13.12 2.46 -5.79
CA LEU A 191 14.29 3.30 -5.51
C LEU A 191 14.28 3.82 -4.06
N GLN A 192 13.10 4.12 -3.51
CA GLN A 192 12.94 4.48 -2.10
C GLN A 192 13.26 3.29 -1.19
N LEU A 193 12.80 2.09 -1.52
CA LEU A 193 13.17 0.88 -0.78
C LEU A 193 14.69 0.65 -0.77
N PHE A 194 15.36 0.81 -1.92
CA PHE A 194 16.81 0.74 -2.02
C PHE A 194 17.50 1.83 -1.17
N ARG A 195 17.08 3.10 -1.33
CA ARG A 195 17.59 4.23 -0.53
C ARG A 195 17.47 3.99 0.98
N ASN A 196 16.36 3.39 1.43
CA ASN A 196 16.10 3.12 2.84
C ASN A 196 17.04 2.05 3.43
N ARG A 197 17.74 1.28 2.58
CA ARG A 197 18.77 0.32 2.98
C ARG A 197 20.18 0.91 3.02
N LEU A 198 20.42 2.04 2.34
CA LEU A 198 21.71 2.72 2.35
C LEU A 198 22.07 3.24 3.74
N SER A 199 23.37 3.30 4.04
CA SER A 199 23.89 3.88 5.28
C SER A 199 23.47 5.35 5.43
N LYS A 200 23.53 5.90 6.65
CA LYS A 200 23.12 7.30 6.89
C LYS A 200 23.88 8.30 6.02
N ASP A 201 25.17 8.07 5.78
CA ASP A 201 26.00 8.98 4.99
C ASP A 201 25.76 8.78 3.49
N GLU A 202 25.63 7.53 3.03
CA GLU A 202 25.25 7.24 1.64
C GLU A 202 23.87 7.79 1.32
N ARG A 203 22.89 7.65 2.21
CA ARG A 203 21.55 8.21 2.03
C ARG A 203 21.58 9.73 1.93
N ARG A 204 22.42 10.40 2.72
CA ARG A 204 22.64 11.86 2.62
C ARG A 204 23.18 12.23 1.24
N VAL A 205 24.19 11.51 0.74
CA VAL A 205 24.76 11.75 -0.59
C VAL A 205 23.77 11.37 -1.70
N PHE A 206 23.02 10.29 -1.53
CA PHE A 206 21.98 9.85 -2.46
C PHE A 206 20.89 10.92 -2.61
N ASN A 207 20.47 11.52 -1.49
CA ASN A 207 19.49 12.59 -1.52
C ASN A 207 20.08 13.88 -2.10
N ALA A 208 21.25 14.31 -1.63
CA ALA A 208 21.94 15.51 -2.14
C ALA A 208 22.15 15.43 -3.65
N GLY A 209 22.54 14.25 -4.14
CA GLY A 209 22.80 13.96 -5.54
C GLY A 209 21.54 13.88 -6.42
N GLN A 210 20.33 13.99 -5.84
CA GLN A 210 19.03 13.97 -6.53
C GLN A 210 18.80 12.69 -7.35
N PHE A 211 19.32 11.57 -6.86
CA PHE A 211 19.13 10.24 -7.47
C PHE A 211 17.68 9.75 -7.42
N VAL A 212 16.84 10.40 -6.60
CA VAL A 212 15.37 10.33 -6.62
C VAL A 212 14.85 11.71 -6.27
N VAL A 213 13.82 12.18 -6.98
CA VAL A 213 12.99 13.32 -6.54
C VAL A 213 11.52 12.94 -6.57
N SER A 214 10.74 13.49 -5.64
CA SER A 214 9.27 13.45 -5.70
C SER A 214 8.76 14.61 -6.55
N ILE A 215 7.70 14.37 -7.32
CA ILE A 215 7.03 15.43 -8.09
C ILE A 215 5.57 15.57 -7.65
N ILE A 216 5.09 16.82 -7.58
CA ILE A 216 3.68 17.13 -7.41
C ILE A 216 3.09 17.60 -8.74
N ARG A 217 1.77 17.54 -8.84
CA ARG A 217 1.01 18.24 -9.88
C ARG A 217 0.10 19.28 -9.24
N GLY A 218 0.03 20.48 -9.79
CA GLY A 218 -0.78 21.57 -9.23
C GLY A 218 -0.19 22.94 -9.53
N PHE A 219 0.20 23.68 -8.49
CA PHE A 219 0.78 25.01 -8.59
C PHE A 219 1.88 25.20 -7.55
N ALA A 220 2.91 25.98 -7.89
CA ALA A 220 3.88 26.45 -6.91
C ALA A 220 4.52 27.75 -7.40
N GLN A 221 4.52 28.79 -6.55
CA GLN A 221 5.15 30.07 -6.86
C GLN A 221 5.46 30.87 -5.60
N THR A 222 6.56 31.64 -5.65
CA THR A 222 6.96 32.56 -4.57
C THR A 222 7.02 33.99 -5.09
N VAL A 223 6.66 34.95 -4.23
CA VAL A 223 6.92 36.38 -4.41
C VAL A 223 7.64 36.94 -3.20
N THR A 224 8.58 37.86 -3.43
CA THR A 224 9.23 38.60 -2.34
C THR A 224 8.26 39.65 -1.81
N VAL A 225 8.08 39.72 -0.49
CA VAL A 225 7.30 40.76 0.19
C VAL A 225 8.27 41.70 0.93
N ASN A 226 7.99 43.00 0.92
CA ASN A 226 8.91 44.01 1.46
C ASN A 226 8.95 43.98 2.99
N GLU A 227 7.92 43.43 3.60
CA GLU A 227 7.79 43.20 5.03
C GLU A 227 8.87 42.21 5.51
N ASN A 228 9.92 42.74 6.13
CA ASN A 228 11.06 42.00 6.69
C ASN A 228 11.83 41.13 5.66
N GLU A 229 11.87 41.53 4.39
CA GLU A 229 12.48 40.75 3.28
C GLU A 229 11.91 39.33 3.18
N GLY A 230 10.60 39.20 3.39
CA GLY A 230 9.92 37.90 3.42
C GLY A 230 9.71 37.28 2.05
N LEU A 231 9.54 35.96 2.03
CA LEU A 231 9.13 35.16 0.89
C LEU A 231 7.73 34.61 1.16
N LEU A 232 6.76 35.03 0.36
CA LEU A 232 5.40 34.48 0.39
C LEU A 232 5.26 33.45 -0.73
N THR A 233 4.90 32.23 -0.38
CA THR A 233 4.82 31.09 -1.30
C THR A 233 3.46 30.42 -1.20
N ILE A 234 2.88 30.03 -2.33
CA ILE A 234 1.74 29.10 -2.39
C ILE A 234 2.19 27.83 -3.10
N ILE A 235 1.90 26.66 -2.51
CA ILE A 235 2.06 25.34 -3.12
C ILE A 235 0.72 24.61 -3.07
N SER A 236 0.18 24.24 -4.22
CA SER A 236 -1.05 23.45 -4.35
C SER A 236 -0.75 22.10 -4.97
N LYS A 237 -1.21 21.03 -4.30
CA LYS A 237 -0.90 19.63 -4.60
C LYS A 237 -2.18 18.88 -4.91
N GLN A 238 -2.34 18.44 -6.15
CA GLN A 238 -3.45 17.60 -6.58
C GLN A 238 -3.21 16.15 -6.13
N SER A 239 -4.19 15.55 -5.46
CA SER A 239 -4.14 14.12 -5.12
C SER A 239 -4.13 13.25 -6.37
N CYS A 240 -3.40 12.13 -6.31
CA CYS A 240 -3.37 11.11 -7.35
C CYS A 240 -4.02 9.78 -6.93
N LEU A 241 -4.74 9.74 -5.81
CA LEU A 241 -5.35 8.49 -5.28
C LEU A 241 -6.71 8.16 -5.93
N LYS A 242 -7.46 9.18 -6.39
CA LYS A 242 -8.77 8.98 -6.98
C LYS A 242 -8.66 8.13 -8.25
N GLY A 243 -9.36 7.00 -8.30
CA GLY A 243 -9.51 6.25 -9.55
C GLY A 243 -10.25 7.08 -10.61
N ALA A 244 -10.06 6.80 -11.90
CA ALA A 244 -10.73 7.55 -12.98
C ALA A 244 -12.23 7.79 -12.73
N PRO A 245 -12.78 8.99 -13.04
CA PRO A 245 -12.12 10.19 -13.57
C PRO A 245 -11.54 11.13 -12.49
N MET A 246 -10.39 11.75 -12.80
CA MET A 246 -9.67 12.67 -11.89
C MET A 246 -10.31 14.05 -11.69
N PHE A 247 -11.03 14.55 -12.70
CA PHE A 247 -11.65 15.87 -12.71
C PHE A 247 -13.11 15.80 -13.13
N GLY A 248 -13.84 16.86 -12.80
CA GLY A 248 -15.25 17.03 -13.15
C GLY A 248 -16.21 16.73 -11.99
N PRO A 249 -17.52 16.83 -12.24
CA PRO A 249 -18.55 16.66 -11.21
C PRO A 249 -18.85 15.16 -11.00
N TYR A 250 -17.85 14.45 -10.50
CA TYR A 250 -17.97 13.04 -10.13
C TYR A 250 -17.89 12.88 -8.61
N CYS A 251 -18.43 11.77 -8.14
CA CYS A 251 -18.52 11.43 -6.73
C CYS A 251 -17.23 10.79 -6.18
N ALA A 252 -17.26 10.47 -4.88
CA ALA A 252 -16.22 9.66 -4.27
C ALA A 252 -16.19 8.23 -4.85
N ASP A 253 -15.02 7.59 -4.83
CA ASP A 253 -14.93 6.12 -5.01
C ASP A 253 -15.10 5.37 -3.67
N ASP A 254 -15.06 4.04 -3.75
CA ASP A 254 -15.27 3.14 -2.60
C ASP A 254 -14.17 3.23 -1.53
N ASP A 255 -13.06 3.90 -1.85
CA ASP A 255 -11.96 4.18 -0.92
C ASP A 255 -12.03 5.60 -0.34
N GLY A 256 -13.10 6.34 -0.65
CA GLY A 256 -13.30 7.70 -0.13
C GLY A 256 -12.47 8.75 -0.85
N ASN A 257 -11.82 8.43 -1.97
CA ASN A 257 -11.09 9.43 -2.74
C ASN A 257 -12.08 10.24 -3.58
N VAL A 258 -11.87 11.56 -3.68
CA VAL A 258 -12.72 12.48 -4.43
C VAL A 258 -11.97 13.14 -5.61
N PRO A 259 -12.65 13.43 -6.72
CA PRO A 259 -12.09 14.22 -7.82
C PRO A 259 -11.80 15.66 -7.39
N ASN A 260 -10.93 16.32 -8.14
CA ASN A 260 -10.49 17.70 -7.88
C ASN A 260 -9.92 17.94 -6.47
N PHE A 261 -9.47 16.88 -5.77
CA PHE A 261 -8.93 17.03 -4.41
C PHE A 261 -7.54 17.68 -4.43
N VAL A 262 -7.39 18.79 -3.72
CA VAL A 262 -6.17 19.60 -3.66
C VAL A 262 -5.87 20.02 -2.22
N GLU A 263 -4.62 19.84 -1.82
CA GLU A 263 -4.04 20.46 -0.62
C GLU A 263 -3.26 21.71 -1.02
N THR A 264 -3.58 22.85 -0.41
CA THR A 264 -2.93 24.14 -0.67
C THR A 264 -2.23 24.62 0.59
N GLU A 265 -0.92 24.84 0.49
CA GLU A 265 -0.08 25.33 1.55
C GLU A 265 0.37 26.78 1.26
N ILE A 266 0.15 27.67 2.21
CA ILE A 266 0.56 29.07 2.19
C ILE A 266 1.71 29.22 3.15
N ILE A 267 2.87 29.64 2.67
CA ILE A 267 4.10 29.72 3.47
C ILE A 267 4.64 31.14 3.42
N LEU A 268 4.88 31.73 4.59
CA LEU A 268 5.57 33.01 4.72
C LEU A 268 6.84 32.79 5.55
N THR A 269 8.00 33.03 4.95
CA THR A 269 9.28 32.96 5.67
C THR A 269 10.02 34.27 5.58
N ASN A 270 10.66 34.69 6.66
CA ASN A 270 11.58 35.82 6.67
C ASN A 270 12.74 35.50 7.63
N LYS A 271 13.55 36.50 7.99
CA LYS A 271 14.68 36.30 8.92
C LYS A 271 14.27 36.03 10.38
N TYR A 272 13.02 36.29 10.75
CA TYR A 272 12.52 36.19 12.12
C TYR A 272 11.58 35.00 12.34
N TYR A 273 10.71 34.68 11.38
CA TYR A 273 9.67 33.68 11.56
C TYR A 273 9.44 32.83 10.30
N CYS A 274 8.98 31.60 10.51
CA CYS A 274 8.38 30.74 9.49
C CYS A 274 6.91 30.50 9.83
N PHE A 275 6.01 30.89 8.93
CA PHE A 275 4.58 30.64 9.01
C PHE A 275 4.16 29.68 7.89
N ALA A 276 3.31 28.70 8.19
CA ALA A 276 2.67 27.87 7.18
C ALA A 276 1.22 27.55 7.55
N LEU A 277 0.32 27.62 6.55
CA LEU A 277 -1.09 27.30 6.67
C LEU A 277 -1.48 26.31 5.58
N VAL A 278 -2.03 25.17 5.95
CA VAL A 278 -2.58 24.16 5.05
C VAL A 278 -4.10 24.30 4.97
N GLN A 279 -4.66 24.21 3.78
CA GLN A 279 -6.09 24.19 3.51
C GLN A 279 -6.42 23.13 2.46
N LEU A 280 -7.61 22.53 2.52
CA LEU A 280 -8.04 21.47 1.61
C LEU A 280 -9.22 21.92 0.74
N SER A 281 -9.32 21.37 -0.46
CA SER A 281 -10.49 21.51 -1.32
C SER A 281 -10.76 20.23 -2.12
N GLY A 282 -12.00 20.01 -2.53
CA GLY A 282 -12.37 18.88 -3.38
C GLY A 282 -13.87 18.75 -3.59
N ASN A 283 -14.28 17.75 -4.38
CA ASN A 283 -15.70 17.45 -4.51
C ASN A 283 -16.29 16.90 -3.20
N VAL A 284 -17.62 16.96 -3.08
CA VAL A 284 -18.35 16.36 -1.95
C VAL A 284 -18.05 14.86 -1.85
N PRO A 285 -17.58 14.35 -0.70
CA PRO A 285 -17.15 12.96 -0.49
C PRO A 285 -18.33 11.99 -0.26
N LEU A 286 -19.36 12.12 -1.08
CA LEU A 286 -20.51 11.22 -1.12
C LEU A 286 -20.56 10.48 -2.46
N VAL A 287 -21.33 9.39 -2.53
CA VAL A 287 -21.59 8.64 -3.77
C VAL A 287 -22.87 9.16 -4.44
N TRP A 288 -22.73 9.78 -5.62
CA TRP A 288 -23.81 10.37 -6.40
C TRP A 288 -23.46 10.35 -7.90
N LYS A 289 -24.44 10.51 -8.79
CA LYS A 289 -24.20 10.60 -10.24
C LYS A 289 -25.03 11.72 -10.84
N LEU A 290 -24.53 12.31 -11.94
CA LEU A 290 -25.32 13.22 -12.75
C LEU A 290 -26.08 12.45 -13.81
N GLU A 291 -27.39 12.63 -13.87
CA GLU A 291 -28.22 12.16 -14.97
C GLU A 291 -28.57 13.35 -15.86
N SER A 292 -28.22 13.26 -17.15
CA SER A 292 -28.53 14.30 -18.12
C SER A 292 -29.91 14.06 -18.73
N GLN A 293 -30.86 14.93 -18.43
CA GLN A 293 -32.14 15.00 -19.15
C GLN A 293 -32.07 16.11 -20.22
N LEU A 294 -32.99 16.10 -21.19
CA LEU A 294 -33.00 17.01 -22.34
C LEU A 294 -32.96 18.51 -21.97
N VAL A 295 -33.34 18.89 -20.75
CA VAL A 295 -33.48 20.29 -20.30
C VAL A 295 -32.72 20.59 -18.99
N SER A 296 -32.35 19.58 -18.19
CA SER A 296 -31.65 19.76 -16.92
C SER A 296 -30.76 18.56 -16.55
N THR A 297 -29.73 18.81 -15.74
CA THR A 297 -28.92 17.75 -15.12
C THR A 297 -29.40 17.52 -13.70
N LYS A 298 -29.82 16.28 -13.40
CA LYS A 298 -30.29 15.88 -12.08
C LYS A 298 -29.20 15.18 -11.27
N ILE A 299 -29.09 15.46 -9.97
CA ILE A 299 -28.23 14.67 -9.07
C ILE A 299 -29.01 13.46 -8.56
N GLU A 300 -28.53 12.26 -8.85
CA GLU A 300 -29.07 11.02 -8.33
C GLU A 300 -28.14 10.37 -7.31
N PHE A 301 -28.73 9.68 -6.35
CA PHE A 301 -28.01 8.94 -5.31
C PHE A 301 -28.19 7.45 -5.59
N PRO A 302 -27.23 6.80 -6.29
CA PRO A 302 -27.37 5.42 -6.74
C PRO A 302 -27.29 4.41 -5.59
N ARG A 303 -26.88 4.86 -4.40
CA ARG A 303 -26.74 4.07 -3.18
C ARG A 303 -27.58 4.70 -2.07
N SER A 304 -27.95 3.88 -1.10
CA SER A 304 -28.53 4.40 0.15
C SER A 304 -27.50 5.27 0.90
N GLU A 305 -27.96 6.07 1.85
CA GLU A 305 -27.08 6.94 2.64
C GLU A 305 -26.02 6.13 3.39
N GLU A 306 -26.37 4.94 3.83
CA GLU A 306 -25.48 4.09 4.61
C GLU A 306 -24.42 3.36 3.78
N ALA A 307 -24.78 2.88 2.60
CA ALA A 307 -23.80 2.35 1.66
C ALA A 307 -22.83 3.43 1.17
N SER A 308 -23.25 4.70 1.18
CA SER A 308 -22.39 5.85 0.93
C SER A 308 -21.51 6.20 2.13
N ASN A 309 -21.92 5.82 3.35
CA ASN A 309 -21.19 6.10 4.58
C ASN A 309 -19.82 5.43 4.60
N VAL A 310 -19.64 4.25 4.00
CA VAL A 310 -18.34 3.57 3.98
C VAL A 310 -17.25 4.43 3.30
N ALA A 311 -17.57 5.00 2.13
CA ALA A 311 -16.63 5.88 1.41
C ALA A 311 -16.43 7.21 2.14
N PHE A 312 -17.51 7.76 2.70
CA PHE A 312 -17.48 8.99 3.50
C PHE A 312 -16.60 8.83 4.76
N SER A 313 -16.78 7.75 5.53
CA SER A 313 -16.01 7.46 6.74
C SER A 313 -14.53 7.31 6.42
N LYS A 314 -14.17 6.50 5.41
CA LYS A 314 -12.77 6.37 4.96
C LYS A 314 -12.15 7.71 4.59
N HIS A 315 -12.90 8.57 3.88
CA HIS A 315 -12.43 9.91 3.51
C HIS A 315 -12.04 10.71 4.75
N PHE A 316 -12.95 10.85 5.72
CA PHE A 316 -12.72 11.67 6.90
C PHE A 316 -11.76 11.03 7.90
N GLU A 317 -11.76 9.72 8.07
CA GLU A 317 -10.77 9.00 8.88
C GLU A 317 -9.35 9.29 8.40
N THR A 318 -9.16 9.27 7.08
CA THR A 318 -7.85 9.57 6.50
C THR A 318 -7.46 11.03 6.70
N LEU A 319 -8.38 11.97 6.46
CA LEU A 319 -8.10 13.39 6.67
C LEU A 319 -7.85 13.72 8.15
N ILE A 320 -8.58 13.10 9.06
CA ILE A 320 -8.40 13.32 10.50
C ILE A 320 -7.05 12.78 10.97
N LEU A 321 -6.67 11.59 10.47
CA LEU A 321 -5.36 11.02 10.75
C LEU A 321 -4.22 11.89 10.21
N GLU A 322 -4.38 12.45 9.01
CA GLU A 322 -3.36 13.28 8.36
C GLU A 322 -3.29 14.71 8.93
N HIS A 323 -4.42 15.32 9.28
CA HIS A 323 -4.52 16.77 9.57
C HIS A 323 -5.04 17.13 10.97
N GLY A 324 -5.51 16.16 11.76
CA GLY A 324 -6.19 16.44 13.03
C GLY A 324 -7.66 16.81 12.81
N ALA A 325 -8.15 17.86 13.45
CA ALA A 325 -9.56 18.23 13.31
C ALA A 325 -9.89 18.75 11.88
N VAL A 326 -11.06 18.44 11.35
CA VAL A 326 -11.51 18.86 10.01
C VAL A 326 -12.79 19.69 10.14
N HIS A 327 -12.78 20.91 9.63
CA HIS A 327 -13.99 21.71 9.49
C HIS A 327 -14.40 21.80 8.02
N VAL A 328 -15.58 21.28 7.71
CA VAL A 328 -16.16 21.29 6.36
C VAL A 328 -16.82 22.64 6.08
N ILE A 329 -16.42 23.27 4.97
CA ILE A 329 -17.12 24.40 4.37
C ILE A 329 -17.83 23.90 3.12
N ASP A 330 -19.13 23.64 3.22
CA ASP A 330 -19.96 23.27 2.08
C ASP A 330 -20.26 24.53 1.25
N ALA A 331 -19.57 24.65 0.12
CA ALA A 331 -19.71 25.76 -0.81
C ALA A 331 -20.61 25.44 -2.02
N LEU A 332 -21.46 24.41 -1.95
CA LEU A 332 -22.41 24.10 -3.03
C LEU A 332 -23.42 25.23 -3.25
N SER A 333 -23.81 25.44 -4.51
CA SER A 333 -24.76 26.49 -4.89
C SER A 333 -26.19 26.17 -4.44
N LYS A 334 -27.03 27.21 -4.36
CA LYS A 334 -28.47 27.09 -4.05
C LYS A 334 -29.34 26.74 -5.27
N SER A 335 -28.72 26.39 -6.40
CA SER A 335 -29.41 26.18 -7.68
C SER A 335 -29.45 24.70 -8.06
N GLY A 336 -30.51 24.30 -8.78
CA GLY A 336 -30.71 22.91 -9.19
C GLY A 336 -30.83 21.97 -7.99
N ASP A 337 -30.23 20.77 -8.10
CA ASP A 337 -30.32 19.73 -7.07
C ASP A 337 -29.16 19.76 -6.05
N GLN A 338 -28.27 20.73 -6.14
CA GLN A 338 -27.17 20.89 -5.18
C GLN A 338 -27.61 21.08 -3.72
N PRO A 339 -28.77 21.73 -3.41
CA PRO A 339 -29.29 21.78 -2.04
C PRO A 339 -29.57 20.41 -1.44
N GLU A 340 -30.02 19.44 -2.22
CA GLU A 340 -30.27 18.07 -1.73
C GLU A 340 -28.95 17.35 -1.42
N LEU A 341 -27.93 17.51 -2.27
CA LEU A 341 -26.58 16.99 -2.00
C LEU A 341 -25.98 17.62 -0.73
N SER A 342 -26.16 18.93 -0.54
CA SER A 342 -25.76 19.66 0.66
C SER A 342 -26.45 19.13 1.91
N ARG A 343 -27.77 18.90 1.83
CA ARG A 343 -28.58 18.36 2.94
C ARG A 343 -28.10 16.99 3.38
N ARG A 344 -27.85 16.08 2.42
CA ARG A 344 -27.32 14.74 2.73
C ARG A 344 -25.91 14.80 3.30
N TYR A 345 -25.07 15.68 2.76
CA TYR A 345 -23.71 15.84 3.24
C TYR A 345 -23.68 16.35 4.69
N ALA A 346 -24.44 17.40 4.99
CA ALA A 346 -24.60 17.91 6.36
C ALA A 346 -25.08 16.81 7.31
N LYS A 347 -26.09 16.04 6.90
CA LYS A 347 -26.63 14.93 7.69
C LYS A 347 -25.55 13.89 8.01
N MET A 348 -24.78 13.45 7.01
CA MET A 348 -23.73 12.44 7.22
C MET A 348 -22.58 12.96 8.09
N VAL A 349 -22.20 14.23 7.95
CA VAL A 349 -21.23 14.88 8.84
C VAL A 349 -21.73 14.92 10.28
N GLN A 350 -22.99 15.30 10.50
CA GLN A 350 -23.61 15.35 11.82
C GLN A 350 -23.81 13.97 12.47
N GLN A 351 -23.92 12.92 11.65
CA GLN A 351 -24.06 11.53 12.10
C GLN A 351 -22.72 10.79 12.24
N SER A 352 -21.61 11.42 11.87
CA SER A 352 -20.28 10.85 12.00
C SER A 352 -19.91 10.63 13.46
N PRO A 353 -19.21 9.54 13.83
CA PRO A 353 -18.70 9.35 15.19
C PRO A 353 -17.67 10.44 15.59
N TYR A 354 -17.15 11.18 14.62
CA TYR A 354 -16.19 12.27 14.83
C TYR A 354 -16.85 13.65 15.00
N TRP A 355 -18.18 13.74 14.90
CA TRP A 355 -18.92 15.01 14.98
C TRP A 355 -18.66 15.74 16.31
N GLY A 356 -18.38 17.03 16.25
CA GLY A 356 -18.16 17.90 17.41
C GLY A 356 -16.70 17.90 17.89
N ASP A 357 -16.05 16.74 17.95
CA ASP A 357 -14.68 16.61 18.44
C ASP A 357 -13.64 16.87 17.34
N HIS A 358 -13.72 16.08 16.26
CA HIS A 358 -12.74 16.11 15.17
C HIS A 358 -13.33 16.47 13.81
N LEU A 359 -14.66 16.58 13.72
CA LEU A 359 -15.36 16.93 12.49
C LEU A 359 -16.50 17.92 12.76
N SER A 360 -16.53 19.02 12.01
CA SER A 360 -17.60 20.02 12.08
C SER A 360 -17.95 20.56 10.69
N TYR A 361 -19.04 21.34 10.60
CA TYR A 361 -19.66 21.69 9.31
C TYR A 361 -20.26 23.09 9.29
N THR A 362 -20.02 23.83 8.21
CA THR A 362 -20.65 25.12 7.91
C THR A 362 -21.13 25.15 6.46
N LYS A 363 -22.37 25.59 6.23
CA LYS A 363 -22.89 25.86 4.88
C LYS A 363 -22.51 27.28 4.46
N ALA A 364 -21.72 27.41 3.39
CA ALA A 364 -21.33 28.71 2.85
C ALA A 364 -22.39 29.24 1.86
N ASP A 365 -23.20 30.18 2.34
CA ASP A 365 -24.26 30.83 1.55
C ASP A 365 -23.72 31.96 0.66
N ILE A 366 -22.94 31.60 -0.37
CA ILE A 366 -22.33 32.56 -1.28
C ILE A 366 -23.03 32.52 -2.64
N PRO A 367 -23.78 33.59 -3.02
CA PRO A 367 -24.33 33.74 -4.36
C PRO A 367 -23.22 33.69 -5.40
N SER A 368 -23.42 32.89 -6.45
CA SER A 368 -22.39 32.70 -7.46
C SER A 368 -22.00 33.98 -8.21
N SER A 369 -22.88 34.98 -8.27
CA SER A 369 -22.58 36.30 -8.85
C SER A 369 -21.54 37.10 -8.06
N LEU A 370 -21.34 36.79 -6.77
CA LEU A 370 -20.40 37.49 -5.91
C LEU A 370 -19.00 36.88 -5.93
N ILE A 371 -18.87 35.61 -6.32
CA ILE A 371 -17.57 34.90 -6.41
C ILE A 371 -16.63 35.57 -7.41
N PHE A 372 -17.18 36.24 -8.42
CA PHE A 372 -16.45 36.96 -9.45
C PHE A 372 -16.04 38.40 -9.05
N LYS A 373 -16.30 38.84 -7.81
CA LYS A 373 -15.91 40.18 -7.34
C LYS A 373 -14.56 40.12 -6.63
N SER A 374 -13.66 41.03 -6.98
CA SER A 374 -12.27 41.11 -6.50
C SER A 374 -12.08 41.53 -5.02
N SER A 375 -13.12 41.49 -4.19
CA SER A 375 -13.06 41.96 -2.79
C SER A 375 -13.67 40.93 -1.85
N TYR A 376 -12.92 40.49 -0.84
CA TYR A 376 -13.37 39.47 0.13
C TYR A 376 -14.47 39.94 1.09
N HIS A 377 -14.90 41.21 1.03
CA HIS A 377 -15.83 41.78 2.00
C HIS A 377 -17.16 41.02 2.09
N TYR A 378 -17.64 40.44 0.99
CA TYR A 378 -18.88 39.65 1.00
C TYR A 378 -18.75 38.29 1.70
N LEU A 379 -17.53 37.84 2.01
CA LEU A 379 -17.27 36.63 2.79
C LEU A 379 -17.18 36.89 4.29
N ALA A 380 -17.28 38.15 4.74
CA ALA A 380 -17.24 38.49 6.16
C ALA A 380 -18.23 37.67 7.02
N PRO A 381 -19.48 37.40 6.60
CA PRO A 381 -20.39 36.54 7.37
C PRO A 381 -19.88 35.11 7.52
N LEU A 382 -19.27 34.55 6.47
CA LEU A 382 -18.67 33.21 6.53
C LEU A 382 -17.45 33.22 7.47
N MET A 383 -16.57 34.22 7.36
CA MET A 383 -15.39 34.36 8.22
C MET A 383 -15.79 34.46 9.69
N GLN A 384 -16.89 35.18 9.99
CA GLN A 384 -17.44 35.26 11.34
C GLN A 384 -17.93 33.89 11.85
N GLN A 385 -18.62 33.10 11.03
CA GLN A 385 -19.10 31.77 11.41
C GLN A 385 -17.98 30.77 11.71
N ILE A 386 -16.84 30.87 11.01
CA ILE A 386 -15.72 29.95 11.17
C ILE A 386 -14.59 30.51 12.05
N SER A 387 -14.72 31.73 12.59
CA SER A 387 -13.66 32.44 13.32
C SER A 387 -13.07 31.63 14.48
N ASP A 388 -13.92 30.90 15.22
CA ASP A 388 -13.45 30.05 16.32
C ASP A 388 -12.59 28.88 15.83
N HIS A 389 -12.93 28.29 14.68
CA HIS A 389 -12.11 27.24 14.05
C HIS A 389 -10.78 27.81 13.53
N LEU A 390 -10.79 29.02 12.94
CA LEU A 390 -9.57 29.69 12.48
C LEU A 390 -8.57 29.93 13.62
N LYS A 391 -9.07 30.25 14.81
CA LYS A 391 -8.25 30.44 16.01
C LYS A 391 -7.80 29.12 16.63
N THR A 392 -8.69 28.12 16.68
CA THR A 392 -8.43 26.84 17.37
C THR A 392 -7.50 25.92 16.59
N TYR A 393 -7.62 25.89 15.27
CA TYR A 393 -6.79 24.98 14.45
C TYR A 393 -5.35 25.47 14.32
N GLU A 394 -5.12 26.76 14.58
CA GLU A 394 -3.85 27.45 14.47
C GLU A 394 -3.18 27.31 13.10
N ALA A 395 -2.13 28.10 12.87
CA ALA A 395 -1.20 27.89 11.77
C ALA A 395 0.11 27.36 12.34
N PHE A 396 0.90 26.71 11.51
CA PHE A 396 2.29 26.45 11.87
C PHE A 396 3.03 27.78 12.01
N CYS A 397 3.67 27.99 13.16
CA CYS A 397 4.49 29.17 13.37
C CYS A 397 5.74 28.82 14.18
N PHE A 398 6.90 29.25 13.70
CA PHE A 398 8.19 29.04 14.34
C PHE A 398 9.00 30.32 14.36
N ASP A 399 9.51 30.68 15.54
CA ASP A 399 10.44 31.78 15.74
C ASP A 399 11.87 31.30 15.47
N ILE A 400 12.52 31.92 14.49
CA ILE A 400 13.87 31.56 14.03
C ILE A 400 14.93 32.02 15.03
N GLU A 401 14.72 33.16 15.68
CA GLU A 401 15.68 33.77 16.60
C GLU A 401 15.73 32.99 17.92
N THR A 402 14.56 32.74 18.52
CA THR A 402 14.46 31.98 19.78
C THR A 402 14.49 30.46 19.57
N ARG A 403 14.30 30.00 18.33
CA ARG A 403 14.19 28.58 17.95
C ARG A 403 13.05 27.85 18.65
N THR A 404 11.92 28.51 18.84
CA THR A 404 10.75 27.95 19.51
C THR A 404 9.56 27.83 18.56
N TYR A 405 8.75 26.78 18.78
CA TYR A 405 7.46 26.67 18.10
C TYR A 405 6.46 27.59 18.81
N ILE A 406 5.89 28.52 18.06
CA ILE A 406 4.82 29.40 18.53
C ILE A 406 3.47 28.69 18.39
N GLY A 407 3.27 27.97 17.29
CA GLY A 407 2.03 27.24 17.00
C GLY A 407 2.26 26.06 16.06
N ARG A 408 1.40 25.05 16.17
CA ARG A 408 1.35 23.91 15.25
C ARG A 408 -0.07 23.74 14.79
N GLN A 409 -0.25 23.66 13.47
CA GLN A 409 -1.56 23.43 12.90
C GLN A 409 -2.08 22.05 13.33
N SER A 410 -3.21 22.06 14.01
CA SER A 410 -3.86 20.89 14.65
C SER A 410 -5.22 20.55 14.01
N GLY A 411 -5.64 21.36 13.03
CA GLY A 411 -6.81 21.09 12.21
C GLY A 411 -6.75 21.78 10.85
N VAL A 412 -7.74 21.52 10.01
CA VAL A 412 -7.79 22.01 8.62
C VAL A 412 -9.20 22.35 8.18
N LEU A 413 -9.32 23.33 7.29
CA LEU A 413 -10.58 23.63 6.61
C LEU A 413 -10.63 22.87 5.28
N LEU A 414 -11.74 22.17 5.05
CA LEU A 414 -12.04 21.48 3.79
C LEU A 414 -13.16 22.22 3.06
N VAL A 415 -12.83 22.88 1.94
CA VAL A 415 -13.82 23.56 1.10
C VAL A 415 -14.34 22.59 0.03
N ASN A 416 -15.58 22.14 0.20
CA ASN A 416 -16.21 21.24 -0.76
C ASN A 416 -17.06 21.99 -1.78
N THR A 417 -16.92 21.61 -3.05
CA THR A 417 -17.70 22.17 -4.16
C THR A 417 -18.25 21.05 -5.06
N LEU A 418 -19.02 21.43 -6.08
CA LEU A 418 -19.41 20.55 -7.18
C LEU A 418 -18.56 20.87 -8.42
N ALA A 419 -17.29 20.47 -8.42
CA ALA A 419 -16.33 20.72 -9.50
C ALA A 419 -16.09 22.21 -9.83
N SER A 420 -16.21 23.10 -8.85
CA SER A 420 -15.88 24.52 -9.02
C SER A 420 -14.56 24.82 -8.31
N THR A 421 -13.47 24.89 -9.08
CA THR A 421 -12.14 25.28 -8.59
C THR A 421 -12.10 26.74 -8.16
N GLU A 422 -12.73 27.62 -8.93
CA GLU A 422 -12.78 29.07 -8.67
C GLU A 422 -13.42 29.39 -7.32
N ARG A 423 -14.59 28.79 -7.02
CA ARG A 423 -15.27 29.01 -5.74
C ARG A 423 -14.41 28.58 -4.55
N ALA A 424 -13.76 27.41 -4.65
CA ALA A 424 -12.87 26.93 -3.61
C ALA A 424 -11.68 27.90 -3.43
N ASN A 425 -11.05 28.30 -4.53
CA ASN A 425 -9.90 29.22 -4.53
C ASN A 425 -10.24 30.56 -3.84
N THR A 426 -11.38 31.16 -4.16
CA THR A 426 -11.81 32.44 -3.56
C THR A 426 -12.05 32.34 -2.05
N ILE A 427 -12.69 31.26 -1.59
CA ILE A 427 -12.92 31.04 -0.15
C ILE A 427 -11.60 30.81 0.58
N MET A 428 -10.73 29.95 0.04
CA MET A 428 -9.44 29.64 0.65
C MET A 428 -8.49 30.85 0.68
N ALA A 429 -8.59 31.73 -0.32
CA ALA A 429 -7.85 32.99 -0.34
C ALA A 429 -8.28 33.94 0.77
N ALA A 430 -9.59 34.07 1.00
CA ALA A 430 -10.13 34.89 2.10
C ALA A 430 -9.76 34.32 3.48
N VAL A 431 -9.87 33.00 3.66
CA VAL A 431 -9.41 32.31 4.88
C VAL A 431 -7.93 32.58 5.12
N SER A 432 -7.09 32.42 4.09
CA SER A 432 -5.66 32.69 4.20
C SER A 432 -5.37 34.12 4.60
N ALA A 433 -6.14 35.09 4.10
CA ALA A 433 -5.99 36.49 4.48
C ALA A 433 -6.35 36.73 5.95
N GLU A 434 -7.46 36.19 6.44
CA GLU A 434 -7.87 36.31 7.85
C GLU A 434 -6.85 35.68 8.81
N VAL A 435 -6.35 34.48 8.50
CA VAL A 435 -5.36 33.80 9.37
C VAL A 435 -4.02 34.56 9.37
N LEU A 436 -3.58 35.08 8.22
CA LEU A 436 -2.39 35.93 8.15
C LEU A 436 -2.57 37.24 8.93
N ASP A 437 -3.75 37.85 8.87
CA ASP A 437 -4.07 39.06 9.64
C ASP A 437 -4.03 38.78 11.15
N TYR A 438 -4.56 37.64 11.62
CA TYR A 438 -4.39 37.21 13.02
C TYR A 438 -2.93 37.02 13.40
N PHE A 439 -2.14 36.38 12.52
CA PHE A 439 -0.71 36.18 12.76
C PHE A 439 0.04 37.52 12.88
N PHE A 440 -0.21 38.48 11.98
CA PHE A 440 0.43 39.79 12.05
C PHE A 440 -0.01 40.60 13.28
N LYS A 441 -1.29 40.55 13.65
CA LYS A 441 -1.78 41.16 14.90
C LYS A 441 -1.10 40.57 16.12
N PHE A 442 -0.89 39.26 16.17
CA PHE A 442 -0.13 38.60 17.25
C PHE A 442 1.31 39.14 17.34
N LEU A 443 1.93 39.45 16.20
CA LEU A 443 3.25 40.09 16.13
C LEU A 443 3.23 41.62 16.35
N ASN A 444 2.07 42.22 16.66
CA ASN A 444 1.88 43.68 16.71
C ASN A 444 2.34 44.40 15.44
N PHE A 445 2.12 43.78 14.29
CA PHE A 445 2.51 44.29 12.98
C PHE A 445 1.28 44.45 12.07
N THR A 446 1.28 45.48 11.23
CA THR A 446 0.25 45.67 10.21
C THR A 446 0.91 45.67 8.84
N PRO A 447 0.62 44.66 7.99
CA PRO A 447 1.21 44.58 6.64
C PRO A 447 0.74 45.72 5.74
N GLY A 448 1.60 46.14 4.80
CA GLY A 448 1.27 47.18 3.83
C GLY A 448 0.30 46.70 2.75
N SER A 449 -0.23 47.62 1.94
CA SER A 449 -1.09 47.29 0.80
C SER A 449 -0.38 46.43 -0.26
N GLU A 450 0.95 46.53 -0.36
CA GLU A 450 1.76 45.75 -1.28
C GLU A 450 1.79 44.25 -0.92
N PHE A 451 1.87 43.91 0.36
CA PHE A 451 1.76 42.53 0.83
C PHE A 451 0.46 41.87 0.34
N TRP A 452 -0.67 42.56 0.55
CA TRP A 452 -1.98 42.05 0.16
C TRP A 452 -2.15 41.97 -1.35
N ALA A 453 -1.57 42.90 -2.12
CA ALA A 453 -1.54 42.82 -3.57
C ALA A 453 -0.76 41.57 -4.06
N LYS A 454 0.36 41.25 -3.40
CA LYS A 454 1.18 40.06 -3.69
C LYS A 454 0.50 38.75 -3.28
N HIS A 455 -0.17 38.73 -2.13
CA HIS A 455 -1.03 37.62 -1.70
C HIS A 455 -2.15 37.36 -2.70
N GLN A 456 -2.87 38.41 -3.11
CA GLN A 456 -3.94 38.33 -4.11
C GLN A 456 -3.43 37.81 -5.45
N PHE A 457 -2.27 38.28 -5.90
CA PHE A 457 -1.63 37.84 -7.12
C PHE A 457 -1.35 36.33 -7.10
N LEU A 458 -0.75 35.81 -6.02
CA LEU A 458 -0.48 34.38 -5.89
C LEU A 458 -1.76 33.53 -5.93
N TRP A 459 -2.82 33.95 -5.24
CA TRP A 459 -4.12 33.25 -5.28
C TRP A 459 -4.80 33.30 -6.65
N THR A 460 -4.58 34.38 -7.41
CA THR A 460 -5.07 34.51 -8.78
C THR A 460 -4.36 33.53 -9.71
N GLU A 461 -3.02 33.48 -9.65
CA GLU A 461 -2.22 32.54 -10.44
C GLU A 461 -2.48 31.07 -10.07
N ASN A 462 -2.68 30.79 -8.77
CA ASN A 462 -3.09 29.48 -8.29
C ASN A 462 -4.41 29.03 -8.91
N GLY A 463 -5.46 29.86 -8.79
CA GLY A 463 -6.78 29.58 -9.36
C GLY A 463 -6.72 29.33 -10.86
N ALA A 464 -6.02 30.20 -11.59
CA ALA A 464 -5.83 30.06 -13.04
C ALA A 464 -5.05 28.79 -13.43
N CYS A 465 -4.12 28.32 -12.60
CA CYS A 465 -3.41 27.06 -12.83
C CYS A 465 -4.33 25.85 -12.64
N LEU A 466 -5.06 25.80 -11.52
CA LEU A 466 -5.98 24.71 -11.21
C LEU A 466 -7.14 24.62 -12.22
N GLU A 467 -7.65 25.76 -12.68
CA GLU A 467 -8.67 25.81 -13.74
C GLU A 467 -8.14 25.27 -15.07
N ARG A 468 -6.95 25.68 -15.51
CA ARG A 468 -6.31 25.12 -16.72
C ARG A 468 -6.09 23.61 -16.64
N MET A 469 -5.87 23.05 -15.45
CA MET A 469 -5.78 21.60 -15.27
C MET A 469 -7.12 20.91 -15.54
N VAL A 470 -8.23 21.50 -15.09
CA VAL A 470 -9.59 21.00 -15.33
C VAL A 470 -9.97 21.15 -16.81
N GLU A 471 -9.79 22.34 -17.40
CA GLU A 471 -10.04 22.60 -18.83
C GLU A 471 -9.16 21.75 -19.74
N GLY A 472 -7.91 21.53 -19.34
CA GLY A 472 -6.98 20.64 -20.03
C GLY A 472 -7.44 19.19 -20.02
N TYR A 473 -8.32 18.79 -19.09
CA TYR A 473 -8.90 17.45 -19.00
C TYR A 473 -10.23 17.34 -19.77
N THR A 474 -11.16 18.28 -19.57
CA THR A 474 -12.48 18.31 -20.24
C THR A 474 -12.36 18.80 -21.69
N SER A 475 -13.02 18.15 -22.66
CA SER A 475 -12.86 18.51 -24.07
C SER A 475 -13.63 19.79 -24.44
N SER A 476 -12.96 20.94 -24.48
CA SER A 476 -13.56 22.19 -24.99
C SER A 476 -13.20 22.45 -26.45
N LYS A 477 -13.89 21.82 -27.42
CA LYS A 477 -14.03 22.35 -28.79
C LYS A 477 -15.36 21.94 -29.45
N THR A 478 -16.40 22.72 -29.22
CA THR A 478 -17.43 22.97 -30.25
C THR A 478 -17.29 24.42 -30.72
N LYS A 479 -16.54 24.62 -31.81
CA LYS A 479 -16.66 25.84 -32.62
C LYS A 479 -17.99 25.79 -33.36
N THR A 480 -19.09 26.19 -32.72
CA THR A 480 -20.32 26.51 -33.44
C THR A 480 -20.22 27.92 -34.00
N LYS A 481 -20.20 28.02 -35.33
CA LYS A 481 -20.21 29.28 -36.09
C LYS A 481 -21.29 30.24 -35.55
N SER A 482 -20.88 31.46 -35.26
CA SER A 482 -21.73 32.61 -34.96
C SER A 482 -22.65 32.92 -36.14
N GLY A 483 -23.96 32.99 -35.91
CA GLY A 483 -24.91 33.52 -36.89
C GLY A 483 -26.34 33.00 -36.72
N GLY A 484 -27.06 33.49 -35.70
CA GLY A 484 -28.50 33.22 -35.58
C GLY A 484 -29.05 33.59 -34.20
N PHE A 485 -30.28 34.10 -34.18
CA PHE A 485 -31.00 34.60 -32.99
C PHE A 485 -31.11 33.56 -31.84
N VAL A 486 -30.91 32.27 -32.14
CA VAL A 486 -30.91 31.13 -31.20
C VAL A 486 -29.60 31.01 -30.40
N GLY A 487 -28.49 31.58 -30.89
CA GLY A 487 -27.17 31.50 -30.23
C GLY A 487 -27.06 32.29 -28.92
N LYS A 488 -27.87 33.35 -28.74
CA LYS A 488 -27.84 34.19 -27.53
C LYS A 488 -28.60 33.58 -26.34
N VAL A 489 -29.47 32.60 -26.57
CA VAL A 489 -30.21 31.90 -25.49
C VAL A 489 -29.41 30.72 -24.96
N ALA A 490 -28.64 30.03 -25.82
CA ALA A 490 -27.77 28.92 -25.41
C ALA A 490 -26.51 29.35 -24.63
N GLU A 491 -26.11 30.63 -24.69
CA GLU A 491 -24.94 31.16 -23.98
C GLU A 491 -25.18 31.34 -22.47
N LYS A 492 -26.43 31.60 -22.04
CA LYS A 492 -26.75 31.78 -20.61
C LYS A 492 -26.89 30.47 -19.83
N SER A 493 -27.06 29.34 -20.51
CA SER A 493 -27.21 28.01 -19.89
C SER A 493 -25.88 27.29 -19.63
N LYS A 494 -24.75 27.82 -20.13
CA LYS A 494 -23.41 27.21 -19.99
C LYS A 494 -22.74 27.44 -18.61
N LYS A 495 -23.32 28.24 -17.73
CA LYS A 495 -22.65 28.70 -16.50
C LYS A 495 -22.70 27.76 -15.28
N TYR A 496 -23.46 26.67 -15.30
CA TYR A 496 -23.58 25.84 -14.07
C TYR A 496 -23.40 24.34 -14.18
N VAL A 497 -23.55 23.72 -15.35
CA VAL A 497 -23.07 22.34 -15.59
C VAL A 497 -22.85 22.24 -17.09
N SER A 498 -21.60 22.33 -17.56
CA SER A 498 -21.28 21.74 -18.87
C SER A 498 -21.58 20.25 -18.74
N SER A 499 -22.65 19.77 -19.36
CA SER A 499 -22.94 18.33 -19.43
C SER A 499 -21.66 17.61 -19.84
N PRO A 500 -21.08 16.71 -19.00
CA PRO A 500 -19.79 16.09 -19.27
C PRO A 500 -19.97 15.02 -20.35
N SER A 501 -20.19 15.47 -21.58
CA SER A 501 -20.17 14.61 -22.74
C SER A 501 -18.71 14.31 -23.08
N SER A 502 -18.28 13.14 -22.63
CA SER A 502 -17.00 12.45 -22.86
C SER A 502 -15.77 12.99 -22.12
N VAL A 503 -15.44 12.35 -20.99
CA VAL A 503 -14.03 12.18 -20.60
C VAL A 503 -13.35 11.53 -21.80
N THR A 504 -12.33 12.17 -22.37
CA THR A 504 -11.57 11.51 -23.43
C THR A 504 -10.76 10.40 -22.76
N PHE A 505 -11.16 9.13 -22.92
CA PHE A 505 -10.45 7.94 -22.44
C PHE A 505 -8.92 8.02 -22.66
N SER A 506 -8.50 8.70 -23.74
CA SER A 506 -7.11 9.04 -24.06
C SER A 506 -6.35 9.82 -22.98
N LYS A 507 -6.95 10.81 -22.31
CA LYS A 507 -6.26 11.68 -21.33
C LYS A 507 -6.11 11.02 -19.96
N GLN A 508 -7.17 10.36 -19.48
CA GLN A 508 -7.10 9.58 -18.24
C GLN A 508 -6.04 8.48 -18.35
N ASN A 509 -5.95 7.82 -19.51
CA ASN A 509 -4.93 6.82 -19.80
C ASN A 509 -3.48 7.35 -19.66
N GLN A 510 -3.23 8.66 -19.87
CA GLN A 510 -1.90 9.23 -19.62
C GLN A 510 -1.57 9.30 -18.13
N PHE A 511 -2.56 9.64 -17.28
CA PHE A 511 -2.40 9.62 -15.83
C PHE A 511 -2.21 8.19 -15.34
N ASP A 512 -3.03 7.25 -15.81
CA ASP A 512 -2.95 5.85 -15.41
C ASP A 512 -1.59 5.23 -15.76
N LYS A 513 -1.02 5.59 -16.93
CA LYS A 513 0.34 5.19 -17.33
C LYS A 513 1.42 5.74 -16.39
N LEU A 514 1.33 7.01 -16.01
CA LEU A 514 2.30 7.61 -15.08
C LEU A 514 2.16 7.00 -13.68
N LEU A 515 0.93 6.79 -13.20
CA LEU A 515 0.65 6.28 -11.86
C LEU A 515 0.75 4.74 -11.75
N GLY A 516 0.97 4.02 -12.85
CA GLY A 516 1.08 2.57 -12.84
C GLY A 516 -0.25 1.84 -12.63
N LEU A 517 -1.38 2.48 -12.96
CA LEU A 517 -2.74 1.97 -12.70
C LEU A 517 -3.31 1.11 -13.84
N ARG A 518 -2.52 0.77 -14.87
CA ARG A 518 -2.98 -0.09 -15.97
C ARG A 518 -2.78 -1.56 -15.62
N ASP A 519 -3.76 -2.40 -15.97
CA ASP A 519 -3.75 -3.86 -15.70
C ASP A 519 -2.51 -4.61 -16.22
N SER A 520 -1.77 -4.05 -17.17
CA SER A 520 -0.55 -4.63 -17.76
C SER A 520 0.76 -4.02 -17.25
N GLN A 521 0.69 -3.02 -16.37
CA GLN A 521 1.84 -2.32 -15.84
C GLN A 521 2.27 -2.95 -14.52
N VAL A 522 3.52 -3.37 -14.45
CA VAL A 522 4.11 -4.06 -13.30
C VAL A 522 5.29 -3.22 -12.80
N GLU A 523 5.46 -3.13 -11.49
CA GLU A 523 6.60 -2.42 -10.90
C GLU A 523 7.92 -3.16 -11.17
N VAL A 524 9.01 -2.42 -11.39
CA VAL A 524 10.35 -2.97 -11.68
C VAL A 524 11.06 -3.29 -10.38
N GLU A 525 11.27 -4.56 -10.10
CA GLU A 525 11.99 -5.01 -8.90
C GLU A 525 13.49 -4.69 -9.00
N LEU A 526 14.04 -4.10 -7.94
CA LEU A 526 15.47 -3.74 -7.88
C LEU A 526 16.27 -4.78 -7.10
N TYR A 527 17.33 -5.28 -7.74
CA TYR A 527 18.26 -6.24 -7.19
C TYR A 527 19.54 -5.55 -6.71
N ASP A 528 19.84 -5.63 -5.41
CA ASP A 528 21.07 -5.13 -4.79
C ASP A 528 21.97 -6.33 -4.40
N PRO A 529 23.09 -6.57 -5.12
CA PRO A 529 23.97 -7.71 -4.85
C PRO A 529 24.64 -7.69 -3.47
N ILE A 530 24.89 -6.51 -2.89
CA ILE A 530 25.50 -6.40 -1.56
C ILE A 530 24.46 -6.76 -0.52
N HIS A 531 23.23 -6.27 -0.66
CA HIS A 531 22.14 -6.60 0.24
C HIS A 531 21.89 -8.11 0.30
N ASP A 532 21.87 -8.81 -0.82
CA ASP A 532 21.73 -10.27 -0.86
C ASP A 532 22.83 -11.00 -0.07
N TYR A 533 24.08 -10.56 -0.23
CA TYR A 533 25.20 -11.08 0.57
C TYR A 533 24.99 -10.81 2.05
N VAL A 534 24.62 -9.58 2.41
CA VAL A 534 24.40 -9.17 3.80
C VAL A 534 23.25 -9.96 4.41
N VAL A 535 22.15 -10.19 3.69
CA VAL A 535 21.04 -11.03 4.14
C VAL A 535 21.51 -12.46 4.40
N ALA A 536 22.32 -13.03 3.50
CA ALA A 536 22.87 -14.37 3.68
C ALA A 536 23.83 -14.47 4.88
N GLU A 537 24.67 -13.47 5.12
CA GLU A 537 25.57 -13.42 6.26
C GLU A 537 24.85 -13.11 7.59
N LEU A 538 23.85 -12.24 7.59
CA LEU A 538 22.98 -11.99 8.73
C LEU A 538 22.25 -13.27 9.16
N GLN A 539 21.80 -14.08 8.19
CA GLN A 539 21.20 -15.39 8.51
C GLN A 539 22.18 -16.33 9.21
N LYS A 540 23.47 -16.31 8.85
CA LYS A 540 24.50 -17.11 9.52
C LYS A 540 24.82 -16.60 10.94
N ARG A 541 24.66 -15.30 11.17
CA ARG A 541 24.95 -14.60 12.44
C ARG A 541 23.69 -14.31 13.26
N ALA A 542 22.57 -14.94 12.93
CA ALA A 542 21.28 -14.66 13.57
C ALA A 542 21.33 -14.76 15.10
N GLU A 543 22.09 -15.72 15.63
CA GLU A 543 22.28 -15.94 17.07
C GLU A 543 22.89 -14.74 17.81
N GLU A 544 23.61 -13.85 17.12
CA GLU A 544 24.26 -12.68 17.75
C GLU A 544 23.28 -11.54 18.08
N PHE A 545 22.17 -11.48 17.36
CA PHE A 545 21.20 -10.39 17.47
C PHE A 545 19.78 -10.88 17.74
N THR A 546 19.57 -12.18 17.94
CA THR A 546 18.24 -12.73 18.16
C THR A 546 18.07 -13.11 19.62
N MET A 547 16.95 -12.70 20.23
CA MET A 547 16.53 -13.16 21.55
C MET A 547 15.21 -13.92 21.42
N THR A 548 15.03 -14.96 22.21
CA THR A 548 13.75 -15.64 22.26
C THR A 548 12.83 -14.97 23.29
N LYS A 549 11.61 -14.61 22.89
CA LYS A 549 10.48 -14.32 23.78
C LYS A 549 9.39 -15.36 23.63
N GLU A 550 8.58 -15.50 24.66
CA GLU A 550 7.41 -16.37 24.66
C GLU A 550 6.15 -15.52 24.75
N LEU A 551 5.13 -15.90 23.98
CA LEU A 551 3.79 -15.30 24.03
C LEU A 551 2.75 -16.38 24.28
N SER A 552 1.83 -16.08 25.18
CA SER A 552 0.60 -16.84 25.38
C SER A 552 -0.54 -16.13 24.64
N LEU A 553 -1.23 -16.84 23.77
CA LEU A 553 -2.33 -16.29 22.97
C LEU A 553 -3.62 -17.09 23.20
N TRP A 554 -4.73 -16.38 23.22
CA TRP A 554 -6.06 -16.97 23.17
C TRP A 554 -6.75 -16.48 21.90
N THR A 555 -7.41 -17.38 21.18
CA THR A 555 -8.29 -17.02 20.07
C THR A 555 -9.65 -17.68 20.23
N GLY A 556 -10.72 -17.00 19.88
CA GLY A 556 -12.06 -17.57 19.92
C GLY A 556 -12.96 -17.08 18.80
N THR A 557 -13.95 -17.90 18.47
CA THR A 557 -15.01 -17.55 17.51
C THR A 557 -16.38 -17.87 18.09
N PHE A 558 -17.38 -17.03 17.79
CA PHE A 558 -18.75 -17.27 18.21
C PHE A 558 -19.78 -16.58 17.30
N ASN A 559 -20.61 -17.39 16.64
CA ASN A 559 -21.83 -16.90 16.03
C ASN A 559 -22.88 -16.59 17.13
N VAL A 560 -23.13 -15.30 17.37
CA VAL A 560 -23.99 -14.81 18.46
C VAL A 560 -25.46 -14.68 18.06
N ASN A 561 -25.80 -14.99 16.79
CA ASN A 561 -27.17 -15.01 16.28
C ASN A 561 -27.99 -13.75 16.61
N ALA A 562 -27.35 -12.59 16.44
CA ALA A 562 -27.86 -11.24 16.67
C ALA A 562 -28.29 -10.93 18.11
N ILE A 563 -27.78 -11.67 19.10
CA ILE A 563 -28.12 -11.49 20.52
C ILE A 563 -27.01 -10.70 21.22
N LYS A 564 -27.38 -9.63 21.94
CA LYS A 564 -26.51 -8.93 22.89
C LYS A 564 -26.64 -9.60 24.26
N TYR A 565 -25.70 -10.46 24.60
CA TYR A 565 -25.76 -11.25 25.83
C TYR A 565 -25.02 -10.56 26.98
N ASP A 566 -25.75 -10.24 28.05
CA ASP A 566 -25.20 -9.59 29.24
C ASP A 566 -24.87 -10.56 30.39
N GLY A 567 -24.96 -11.87 30.17
CA GLY A 567 -24.55 -12.86 31.17
C GLY A 567 -23.02 -13.06 31.21
N ASP A 568 -22.60 -14.13 31.89
CA ASP A 568 -21.18 -14.42 32.10
C ASP A 568 -20.54 -15.08 30.87
N LEU A 569 -19.36 -14.58 30.48
CA LEU A 569 -18.53 -15.11 29.39
C LEU A 569 -17.21 -15.71 29.90
N THR A 570 -17.00 -15.75 31.22
CA THR A 570 -15.73 -16.14 31.85
C THR A 570 -15.31 -17.55 31.43
N SER A 571 -16.24 -18.50 31.36
CA SER A 571 -15.97 -19.89 30.94
C SER A 571 -15.47 -20.02 29.50
N TRP A 572 -15.66 -19.00 28.65
CA TRP A 572 -15.12 -18.99 27.29
C TRP A 572 -13.68 -18.49 27.24
N PHE A 573 -13.37 -17.41 27.96
CA PHE A 573 -12.02 -16.82 27.98
C PHE A 573 -11.06 -17.59 28.90
N PHE A 574 -11.57 -18.17 29.99
CA PHE A 574 -10.80 -18.91 30.98
C PHE A 574 -11.40 -20.31 31.22
N PRO A 575 -11.38 -21.18 30.18
CA PRO A 575 -12.06 -22.48 30.21
C PRO A 575 -11.37 -23.52 31.11
N VAL A 576 -10.07 -23.35 31.37
CA VAL A 576 -9.30 -24.19 32.31
C VAL A 576 -8.57 -23.24 33.26
N PRO A 577 -9.29 -22.62 34.21
CA PRO A 577 -8.78 -21.53 35.03
C PRO A 577 -7.64 -21.97 35.95
N GLU A 578 -7.47 -23.26 36.21
CA GLU A 578 -6.31 -23.77 36.97
C GLU A 578 -5.01 -23.71 36.17
N LYS A 579 -5.10 -23.69 34.83
CA LYS A 579 -3.94 -23.80 33.91
C LYS A 579 -3.70 -22.51 33.11
N TYR A 580 -4.76 -21.82 32.70
CA TYR A 580 -4.68 -20.61 31.87
C TYR A 580 -5.47 -19.48 32.52
N GLN A 581 -4.73 -18.55 33.12
CA GLN A 581 -5.29 -17.39 33.84
C GLN A 581 -4.86 -16.05 33.22
N GLU A 582 -3.86 -16.06 32.35
CA GLU A 582 -3.39 -14.88 31.64
C GLU A 582 -2.99 -15.24 30.22
N TYR A 583 -3.16 -14.26 29.33
CA TYR A 583 -2.72 -14.31 27.94
C TYR A 583 -2.10 -12.95 27.61
N ASP A 584 -1.11 -12.94 26.73
CA ASP A 584 -0.54 -11.70 26.22
C ASP A 584 -1.46 -11.08 25.16
N ILE A 585 -2.08 -11.93 24.32
CA ILE A 585 -2.97 -11.53 23.22
C ILE A 585 -4.26 -12.36 23.26
N ILE A 586 -5.41 -11.69 23.10
CA ILE A 586 -6.73 -12.30 23.02
C ILE A 586 -7.41 -11.82 21.75
N ALA A 587 -7.67 -12.71 20.79
CA ALA A 587 -8.34 -12.38 19.54
C ALA A 587 -9.72 -13.05 19.43
N VAL A 588 -10.76 -12.26 19.15
CA VAL A 588 -12.16 -12.69 19.12
C VAL A 588 -12.74 -12.42 17.74
N GLY A 589 -13.30 -13.44 17.10
CA GLY A 589 -14.20 -13.31 15.95
C GLY A 589 -15.65 -13.55 16.39
N LEU A 590 -16.55 -12.62 16.14
CA LEU A 590 -17.98 -12.81 16.34
C LEU A 590 -18.70 -12.77 15.00
N GLU A 591 -19.68 -13.65 14.84
CA GLU A 591 -20.49 -13.75 13.64
C GLU A 591 -21.97 -13.50 13.96
N GLU A 592 -22.70 -13.01 12.97
CA GLU A 592 -24.10 -12.57 13.11
C GLU A 592 -24.33 -11.60 14.27
N VAL A 593 -23.42 -10.67 14.56
CA VAL A 593 -23.63 -9.70 15.65
C VAL A 593 -24.87 -8.82 15.46
N VAL A 594 -25.39 -8.73 14.23
CA VAL A 594 -26.62 -8.01 13.88
C VAL A 594 -27.55 -8.87 13.05
N GLU A 595 -28.86 -8.67 13.23
CA GLU A 595 -29.90 -9.35 12.45
C GLU A 595 -29.88 -8.85 11.00
N LEU A 596 -29.61 -9.76 10.07
CA LEU A 596 -29.44 -9.44 8.65
C LEU A 596 -30.78 -9.37 7.94
N SER A 597 -31.46 -8.22 8.04
CA SER A 597 -32.54 -7.86 7.11
C SER A 597 -32.00 -7.00 5.96
N PRO A 598 -32.56 -7.08 4.73
CA PRO A 598 -32.10 -6.26 3.60
C PRO A 598 -32.04 -4.75 3.88
N GLY A 599 -32.84 -4.25 4.84
CA GLY A 599 -32.79 -2.86 5.31
C GLY A 599 -31.73 -2.56 6.39
N LYS A 600 -31.41 -3.52 7.28
CA LYS A 600 -30.38 -3.37 8.34
C LYS A 600 -28.96 -3.64 7.86
N MET A 601 -28.78 -4.28 6.71
CA MET A 601 -27.45 -4.53 6.09
C MET A 601 -26.78 -3.26 5.54
N LEU A 602 -27.55 -2.19 5.37
CA LEU A 602 -27.06 -0.89 4.94
C LEU A 602 -26.56 -0.09 6.15
N ASN A 603 -27.31 -0.07 7.27
CA ASN A 603 -26.99 0.63 8.53
C ASN A 603 -26.25 -0.27 9.53
N ILE A 604 -24.91 -0.21 9.58
CA ILE A 604 -24.16 -0.83 10.69
C ILE A 604 -24.34 0.04 11.95
N ASP A 605 -25.17 -0.41 12.89
CA ASP A 605 -25.33 0.21 14.20
C ASP A 605 -24.08 -0.01 15.06
N ALA A 606 -23.32 1.06 15.29
CA ALA A 606 -22.12 1.06 16.13
C ALA A 606 -22.40 0.62 17.58
N SER A 607 -23.65 0.70 18.05
CA SER A 607 -24.03 0.29 19.42
C SER A 607 -23.72 -1.19 19.70
N THR A 608 -23.73 -2.03 18.65
CA THR A 608 -23.48 -3.47 18.79
C THR A 608 -21.99 -3.76 18.96
N LYS A 609 -21.15 -3.11 18.15
CA LYS A 609 -19.69 -3.15 18.30
C LYS A 609 -19.27 -2.67 19.69
N ILE A 610 -19.77 -1.49 20.11
CA ILE A 610 -19.47 -0.89 21.43
C ILE A 610 -19.91 -1.82 22.57
N PHE A 611 -21.09 -2.45 22.45
CA PHE A 611 -21.57 -3.41 23.45
C PHE A 611 -20.58 -4.56 23.63
N TRP A 612 -20.18 -5.23 22.54
CA TRP A 612 -19.27 -6.38 22.62
C TRP A 612 -17.87 -5.99 23.08
N GLU A 613 -17.35 -4.85 22.63
CA GLU A 613 -16.07 -4.30 23.11
C GLU A 613 -16.08 -4.12 24.63
N LYS A 614 -17.12 -3.45 25.15
CA LYS A 614 -17.27 -3.20 26.58
C LYS A 614 -17.44 -4.50 27.35
N LYS A 615 -18.35 -5.37 26.90
CA LYS A 615 -18.67 -6.62 27.58
C LYS A 615 -17.46 -7.54 27.70
N ILE A 616 -16.74 -7.74 26.60
CA ILE A 616 -15.54 -8.58 26.60
C ILE A 616 -14.45 -7.95 27.48
N LYS A 617 -14.22 -6.63 27.36
CA LYS A 617 -13.23 -5.94 28.20
C LYS A 617 -13.53 -6.10 29.70
N GLU A 618 -14.79 -5.94 30.08
CA GLU A 618 -15.25 -6.11 31.46
C GLU A 618 -15.05 -7.55 31.95
N THR A 619 -15.43 -8.56 31.16
CA THR A 619 -15.18 -9.96 31.51
C THR A 619 -13.69 -10.26 31.71
N LEU A 620 -12.83 -9.79 30.79
CA LEU A 620 -11.38 -10.02 30.86
C LEU A 620 -10.75 -9.37 32.09
N ASN A 621 -11.12 -8.13 32.41
CA ASN A 621 -10.52 -7.37 33.52
C ASN A 621 -11.15 -7.68 34.88
N TRP A 622 -12.30 -8.34 34.93
CA TRP A 622 -12.94 -8.77 36.18
C TRP A 622 -12.34 -10.06 36.72
N PHE A 623 -11.87 -10.96 35.86
CA PHE A 623 -11.46 -12.32 36.24
C PHE A 623 -10.27 -12.37 37.21
N LYS A 624 -9.24 -11.53 37.01
CA LYS A 624 -8.02 -11.57 37.83
C LYS A 624 -7.48 -10.16 38.12
N GLU A 625 -7.39 -9.84 39.41
CA GLU A 625 -6.85 -8.57 39.88
C GLU A 625 -5.38 -8.40 39.51
N GLY A 626 -4.98 -7.18 39.12
CA GLY A 626 -3.60 -6.86 38.72
C GLY A 626 -3.25 -7.16 37.26
N ILE A 627 -4.17 -7.75 36.49
CA ILE A 627 -4.00 -7.98 35.04
C ILE A 627 -4.95 -7.07 34.26
N GLY A 628 -4.38 -6.10 33.53
CA GLY A 628 -5.12 -5.20 32.65
C GLY A 628 -5.05 -5.63 31.19
N TYR A 629 -6.22 -5.79 30.57
CA TYR A 629 -6.40 -5.93 29.12
C TYR A 629 -7.00 -4.66 28.53
N THR A 630 -6.41 -4.24 27.41
CA THR A 630 -6.89 -3.11 26.62
C THR A 630 -7.18 -3.56 25.20
N LEU A 631 -8.24 -3.00 24.61
CA LEU A 631 -8.60 -3.24 23.22
C LEU A 631 -7.53 -2.60 22.32
N LEU A 632 -6.79 -3.42 21.57
CA LEU A 632 -5.83 -2.95 20.58
C LEU A 632 -6.55 -2.39 19.35
N LYS A 633 -7.48 -3.17 18.80
CA LYS A 633 -8.23 -2.82 17.60
C LYS A 633 -9.50 -3.65 17.48
N SER A 634 -10.53 -3.06 16.90
CA SER A 634 -11.80 -3.73 16.59
C SER A 634 -12.34 -3.25 15.25
N GLU A 635 -12.92 -4.16 14.47
CA GLU A 635 -13.49 -3.86 13.15
C GLU A 635 -14.73 -4.70 12.86
N GLN A 636 -15.72 -4.08 12.20
CA GLN A 636 -16.99 -4.71 11.87
C GLN A 636 -17.25 -4.69 10.36
N LEU A 637 -17.69 -5.83 9.82
CA LEU A 637 -18.12 -6.00 8.43
C LEU A 637 -19.49 -6.68 8.43
N GLY A 638 -20.55 -5.87 8.34
CA GLY A 638 -21.92 -6.37 8.42
C GLY A 638 -22.14 -7.14 9.73
N GLY A 639 -22.36 -8.45 9.63
CA GLY A 639 -22.55 -9.34 10.79
C GLY A 639 -21.26 -9.89 11.40
N ILE A 640 -20.09 -9.60 10.86
CA ILE A 640 -18.80 -10.09 11.37
C ILE A 640 -18.16 -8.98 12.20
N LEU A 641 -17.64 -9.31 13.39
CA LEU A 641 -16.89 -8.40 14.25
C LEU A 641 -15.59 -9.09 14.66
N SER A 642 -14.45 -8.43 14.43
CA SER A 642 -13.14 -8.87 14.91
C SER A 642 -12.67 -7.94 16.01
N LEU A 643 -12.21 -8.48 17.14
CA LEU A 643 -11.65 -7.72 18.26
C LEU A 643 -10.32 -8.34 18.68
N VAL A 644 -9.30 -7.51 18.88
CA VAL A 644 -8.04 -7.95 19.47
C VAL A 644 -7.78 -7.15 20.73
N PHE A 645 -7.68 -7.85 21.86
CA PHE A 645 -7.25 -7.33 23.15
C PHE A 645 -5.83 -7.77 23.43
N VAL A 646 -5.08 -6.93 24.13
CA VAL A 646 -3.70 -7.21 24.54
C VAL A 646 -3.53 -6.86 26.00
N GLN A 647 -2.67 -7.60 26.70
CA GLN A 647 -2.28 -7.25 28.05
C GLN A 647 -1.45 -5.96 28.01
N GLU A 648 -1.67 -5.05 28.96
CA GLU A 648 -1.02 -3.73 28.98
C GLU A 648 0.51 -3.81 28.93
N LYS A 649 1.11 -4.86 29.53
CA LYS A 649 2.57 -5.07 29.57
C LYS A 649 3.20 -5.26 28.19
N ILE A 650 2.43 -5.69 27.18
CA ILE A 650 2.98 -5.96 25.84
C ILE A 650 2.80 -4.82 24.85
N PHE A 651 2.13 -3.74 25.25
CA PHE A 651 1.76 -2.63 24.35
C PHE A 651 2.98 -1.97 23.71
N GLU A 652 4.08 -1.82 24.46
CA GLU A 652 5.34 -1.22 23.96
C GLU A 652 6.02 -2.04 22.84
N TYR A 653 5.68 -3.31 22.71
CA TYR A 653 6.20 -4.19 21.66
C TYR A 653 5.32 -4.20 20.41
N ILE A 654 4.14 -3.58 20.42
CA ILE A 654 3.20 -3.61 19.29
C ILE A 654 3.37 -2.34 18.44
N SER A 655 3.45 -2.53 17.13
CA SER A 655 3.51 -1.44 16.15
C SER A 655 2.77 -1.82 14.87
N ASN A 656 2.60 -0.85 13.95
CA ASN A 656 2.02 -1.09 12.63
C ASN A 656 0.67 -1.84 12.65
N VAL A 657 -0.24 -1.38 13.51
CA VAL A 657 -1.59 -1.94 13.59
C VAL A 657 -2.36 -1.57 12.32
N GLU A 658 -2.79 -2.58 11.57
CA GLU A 658 -3.45 -2.47 10.28
C GLU A 658 -4.71 -3.33 10.23
N THR A 659 -5.68 -2.90 9.43
CA THR A 659 -6.92 -3.65 9.21
C THR A 659 -7.21 -3.79 7.73
N SER A 660 -7.81 -4.91 7.36
CA SER A 660 -8.23 -5.20 6.00
C SER A 660 -9.51 -6.03 6.03
N PHE A 661 -10.35 -5.92 5.01
CA PHE A 661 -11.56 -6.72 4.94
C PHE A 661 -11.90 -7.09 3.50
N LYS A 662 -12.63 -8.19 3.33
CA LYS A 662 -13.11 -8.66 2.04
C LYS A 662 -14.54 -9.16 2.14
N LYS A 663 -15.45 -8.56 1.36
CA LYS A 663 -16.84 -9.02 1.20
C LYS A 663 -16.91 -10.18 0.20
N THR A 664 -17.71 -11.20 0.52
CA THR A 664 -17.99 -12.34 -0.38
C THR A 664 -19.47 -12.55 -0.65
N GLY A 665 -20.37 -11.94 0.13
CA GLY A 665 -21.82 -12.05 -0.08
C GLY A 665 -22.31 -11.48 -1.42
N PHE A 666 -23.28 -12.13 -2.09
CA PHE A 666 -23.84 -11.71 -3.40
C PHE A 666 -22.77 -11.30 -4.43
N ARG A 667 -21.79 -12.18 -4.71
CA ARG A 667 -20.66 -11.88 -5.63
C ARG A 667 -19.84 -10.64 -5.23
N GLY A 668 -19.72 -10.37 -3.93
CA GLY A 668 -18.96 -9.25 -3.37
C GLY A 668 -19.76 -7.96 -3.12
N ILE A 669 -21.07 -7.95 -3.40
CA ILE A 669 -21.94 -6.78 -3.22
C ILE A 669 -22.48 -6.67 -1.77
N SER A 670 -22.73 -7.80 -1.10
CA SER A 670 -23.32 -7.83 0.25
C SER A 670 -22.29 -8.12 1.35
N ALA A 671 -22.48 -7.50 2.52
CA ALA A 671 -21.57 -7.57 3.66
C ALA A 671 -21.93 -8.66 4.70
N ASN A 672 -22.83 -9.60 4.39
CA ASN A 672 -23.20 -10.69 5.31
C ASN A 672 -22.19 -11.84 5.40
N LYS A 673 -21.31 -11.94 4.41
CA LYS A 673 -20.28 -12.97 4.30
C LYS A 673 -19.00 -12.31 3.86
N GLY A 674 -17.89 -12.80 4.38
CA GLY A 674 -16.59 -12.19 4.14
C GLY A 674 -15.60 -12.50 5.24
N GLY A 675 -14.53 -11.72 5.27
CA GLY A 675 -13.50 -11.79 6.30
C GLY A 675 -12.97 -10.40 6.68
N ILE A 676 -12.63 -10.26 7.95
CA ILE A 676 -11.95 -9.10 8.53
C ILE A 676 -10.61 -9.58 9.07
N ALA A 677 -9.55 -8.85 8.76
CA ALA A 677 -8.23 -9.11 9.28
C ALA A 677 -7.74 -7.92 10.10
N ILE A 678 -7.25 -8.19 11.30
CA ILE A 678 -6.50 -7.27 12.16
C ILE A 678 -5.08 -7.78 12.24
N ALA A 679 -4.11 -6.95 11.88
CA ALA A 679 -2.72 -7.33 11.83
C ALA A 679 -1.83 -6.29 12.52
N PHE A 680 -0.70 -6.72 13.05
CA PHE A 680 0.28 -5.84 13.67
C PHE A 680 1.65 -6.50 13.75
N ASP A 681 2.68 -5.70 13.95
CA ASP A 681 4.04 -6.14 14.16
C ASP A 681 4.33 -6.21 15.68
N TYR A 682 4.86 -7.34 16.14
CA TYR A 682 5.35 -7.56 17.49
C TYR A 682 6.89 -7.49 17.52
N SER A 683 7.42 -6.66 18.40
CA SER A 683 8.85 -6.33 18.54
C SER A 683 9.53 -6.03 17.20
N SER A 684 8.83 -5.33 16.31
CA SER A 684 9.26 -4.89 14.96
C SER A 684 9.68 -5.98 13.96
N SER A 685 9.72 -7.24 14.36
CA SER A 685 10.31 -8.34 13.58
C SER A 685 9.33 -9.48 13.27
N ILE A 686 8.28 -9.65 14.09
CA ILE A 686 7.29 -10.72 13.92
C ILE A 686 5.94 -10.11 13.56
N ARG A 687 5.37 -10.49 12.42
CA ARG A 687 4.08 -9.99 11.96
C ARG A 687 2.97 -10.99 12.26
N LEU A 688 1.96 -10.54 13.00
CA LEU A 688 0.80 -11.33 13.41
C LEU A 688 -0.44 -10.87 12.65
N CYS A 689 -1.28 -11.82 12.23
CA CYS A 689 -2.54 -11.52 11.55
C CYS A 689 -3.67 -12.40 12.11
N PHE A 690 -4.76 -11.77 12.52
CA PHE A 690 -5.97 -12.41 13.04
C PHE A 690 -7.12 -12.15 12.08
N ILE A 691 -7.68 -13.20 11.51
CA ILE A 691 -8.74 -13.15 10.50
C ILE A 691 -10.00 -13.77 11.10
N ALA A 692 -11.08 -12.99 11.19
CA ALA A 692 -12.43 -13.47 11.50
C ALA A 692 -13.23 -13.60 10.20
N SER A 693 -14.00 -14.67 9.99
CA SER A 693 -14.77 -14.86 8.75
C SER A 693 -16.10 -15.54 8.96
N HIS A 694 -17.07 -15.19 8.11
CA HIS A 694 -18.33 -15.90 8.01
C HIS A 694 -18.53 -16.33 6.56
N LEU A 695 -18.47 -17.64 6.30
CA LEU A 695 -18.53 -18.22 4.96
C LEU A 695 -19.95 -18.68 4.59
N ALA A 696 -20.14 -19.01 3.31
CA ALA A 696 -21.44 -19.39 2.76
C ALA A 696 -22.12 -20.56 3.52
N ALA A 697 -23.37 -20.34 3.93
CA ALA A 697 -24.19 -21.33 4.60
C ALA A 697 -24.80 -22.33 3.61
N GLY A 698 -25.33 -23.44 4.13
CA GLY A 698 -26.02 -24.47 3.34
C GLY A 698 -25.22 -25.76 3.24
N HIS A 699 -25.90 -26.90 3.39
CA HIS A 699 -25.25 -28.20 3.54
C HIS A 699 -24.40 -28.59 2.32
N HIS A 700 -24.91 -28.36 1.11
CA HIS A 700 -24.24 -28.72 -0.14
C HIS A 700 -23.31 -27.64 -0.72
N ASN A 701 -23.19 -26.47 -0.09
CA ASN A 701 -22.48 -25.30 -0.65
C ASN A 701 -20.97 -25.32 -0.38
N VAL A 702 -20.33 -26.49 -0.49
CA VAL A 702 -18.88 -26.66 -0.23
C VAL A 702 -18.06 -25.81 -1.20
N ASP A 703 -18.39 -25.84 -2.49
CA ASP A 703 -17.70 -25.06 -3.53
C ASP A 703 -17.83 -23.54 -3.29
N GLU A 704 -18.98 -23.08 -2.80
CA GLU A 704 -19.18 -21.66 -2.50
C GLU A 704 -18.33 -21.22 -1.30
N ARG A 705 -18.22 -22.06 -0.26
CA ARG A 705 -17.31 -21.82 0.88
C ARG A 705 -15.86 -21.76 0.43
N HIS A 706 -15.45 -22.69 -0.42
CA HIS A 706 -14.12 -22.69 -1.02
C HIS A 706 -13.86 -21.40 -1.83
N GLN A 707 -14.82 -20.96 -2.66
CA GLN A 707 -14.72 -19.70 -3.38
C GLN A 707 -14.66 -18.49 -2.43
N ASN A 708 -15.40 -18.51 -1.32
CA ASN A 708 -15.35 -17.47 -0.29
C ASN A 708 -13.96 -17.41 0.35
N TYR A 709 -13.40 -18.56 0.75
CA TYR A 709 -12.02 -18.69 1.23
C TYR A 709 -11.04 -18.08 0.22
N LYS A 710 -11.08 -18.50 -1.06
CA LYS A 710 -10.19 -17.98 -2.11
C LYS A 710 -10.32 -16.47 -2.27
N ALA A 711 -11.55 -15.95 -2.26
CA ALA A 711 -11.82 -14.53 -2.39
C ALA A 711 -11.24 -13.73 -1.21
N ILE A 712 -11.37 -14.22 0.03
CA ILE A 712 -10.81 -13.58 1.23
C ILE A 712 -9.29 -13.65 1.21
N ALA A 713 -8.71 -14.85 1.02
CA ALA A 713 -7.27 -15.06 1.00
C ALA A 713 -6.56 -14.20 -0.06
N ASN A 714 -7.15 -14.06 -1.25
CA ASN A 714 -6.60 -13.25 -2.33
C ASN A 714 -7.02 -11.77 -2.25
N GLY A 715 -8.05 -11.43 -1.49
CA GLY A 715 -8.66 -10.10 -1.46
C GLY A 715 -8.22 -9.23 -0.30
N LEU A 716 -7.77 -9.81 0.80
CA LEU A 716 -7.21 -9.06 1.93
C LEU A 716 -5.87 -8.43 1.52
N ARG A 717 -5.80 -7.10 1.61
CA ARG A 717 -4.62 -6.28 1.30
C ARG A 717 -4.39 -5.25 2.39
N PHE A 718 -3.12 -5.07 2.72
CA PHE A 718 -2.61 -4.23 3.79
C PHE A 718 -1.73 -3.12 3.19
N ARG A 719 -1.18 -2.22 4.03
CA ARG A 719 -0.28 -1.15 3.58
C ARG A 719 0.88 -1.72 2.77
N HIS A 720 1.37 -0.94 1.81
CA HIS A 720 2.39 -1.37 0.86
C HIS A 720 1.99 -2.59 0.01
N ASN A 721 0.68 -2.83 -0.16
CA ASN A 721 0.11 -3.94 -0.92
C ASN A 721 0.52 -5.33 -0.36
N LYS A 722 0.85 -5.41 0.93
CA LYS A 722 1.06 -6.67 1.66
C LYS A 722 -0.21 -7.54 1.61
N SER A 723 -0.02 -8.85 1.56
CA SER A 723 -1.05 -9.89 1.55
C SER A 723 -0.97 -10.75 2.82
N ILE A 724 -1.92 -11.68 3.02
CA ILE A 724 -1.87 -12.62 4.15
C ILE A 724 -0.62 -13.52 4.15
N ARG A 725 0.10 -13.61 3.01
CA ARG A 725 1.32 -14.42 2.88
C ARG A 725 2.55 -13.74 3.47
N ASP A 726 2.48 -12.44 3.70
CA ASP A 726 3.58 -11.60 4.20
C ASP A 726 3.63 -11.56 5.74
N PHE A 727 2.74 -12.30 6.41
CA PHE A 727 2.67 -12.43 7.87
C PHE A 727 3.33 -13.72 8.35
N ASP A 728 4.10 -13.62 9.44
CA ASP A 728 4.83 -14.73 10.04
C ASP A 728 3.90 -15.75 10.67
N CYS A 729 2.81 -15.27 11.28
CA CYS A 729 1.79 -16.10 11.89
C CYS A 729 0.38 -15.57 11.60
N VAL A 730 -0.51 -16.47 11.16
CA VAL A 730 -1.89 -16.17 10.81
C VAL A 730 -2.83 -17.07 11.61
N PHE A 731 -3.77 -16.46 12.32
CA PHE A 731 -4.89 -17.14 12.97
C PHE A 731 -6.15 -16.83 12.16
N TRP A 732 -6.86 -17.85 11.72
CA TRP A 732 -8.10 -17.70 10.96
C TRP A 732 -9.21 -18.41 11.69
N VAL A 733 -10.15 -17.63 12.21
CA VAL A 733 -11.28 -18.09 13.02
C VAL A 733 -12.60 -17.73 12.35
N GLY A 734 -13.65 -18.45 12.68
CA GLY A 734 -15.00 -18.02 12.32
C GLY A 734 -16.02 -19.13 12.19
N ASP A 735 -17.25 -18.72 11.86
CA ASP A 735 -18.28 -19.60 11.30
C ASP A 735 -17.97 -19.88 9.82
N PHE A 736 -17.20 -20.94 9.59
CA PHE A 736 -16.85 -21.39 8.25
C PHE A 736 -17.97 -22.18 7.60
N ASN A 737 -19.04 -22.51 8.33
CA ASN A 737 -20.25 -23.13 7.82
C ASN A 737 -20.07 -24.50 7.12
N PHE A 738 -18.90 -25.14 7.23
CA PHE A 738 -18.70 -26.52 6.79
C PHE A 738 -19.52 -27.48 7.65
N ARG A 739 -20.01 -28.56 7.03
CA ARG A 739 -20.95 -29.50 7.66
C ARG A 739 -20.36 -30.90 7.77
N ILE A 740 -21.04 -31.76 8.53
CA ILE A 740 -20.82 -33.20 8.53
C ILE A 740 -21.67 -33.79 7.41
N ASP A 741 -21.03 -34.45 6.45
CA ASP A 741 -21.66 -35.05 5.27
C ASP A 741 -22.20 -36.47 5.59
N LEU A 742 -23.16 -36.51 6.52
CA LEU A 742 -23.87 -37.72 6.94
C LEU A 742 -25.38 -37.43 7.14
N PRO A 743 -26.25 -38.45 7.01
CA PRO A 743 -27.66 -38.34 7.38
C PRO A 743 -27.85 -37.96 8.85
N ASN A 744 -28.86 -37.13 9.17
CA ASN A 744 -29.09 -36.61 10.54
C ASN A 744 -29.23 -37.72 11.60
N GLU A 745 -29.94 -38.79 11.27
CA GLU A 745 -30.14 -39.94 12.16
C GLU A 745 -28.81 -40.58 12.57
N GLN A 746 -27.91 -40.81 11.60
CA GLN A 746 -26.59 -41.38 11.86
C GLN A 746 -25.71 -40.43 12.68
N VAL A 747 -25.77 -39.12 12.38
CA VAL A 747 -25.04 -38.12 13.16
C VAL A 747 -25.50 -38.15 14.61
N ARG A 748 -26.81 -38.18 14.86
CA ARG A 748 -27.38 -38.22 16.21
C ARG A 748 -27.02 -39.51 16.95
N THR A 749 -27.04 -40.67 16.29
CA THR A 749 -26.60 -41.94 16.90
C THR A 749 -25.14 -41.88 17.37
N HIS A 750 -24.25 -41.31 16.56
CA HIS A 750 -22.84 -41.16 16.95
C HIS A 750 -22.60 -40.10 18.02
N LEU A 751 -23.53 -39.16 18.25
CA LEU A 751 -23.40 -38.19 19.34
C LEU A 751 -23.65 -38.80 20.72
N ASP A 752 -24.36 -39.94 20.79
CA ASP A 752 -24.55 -40.70 22.03
C ASP A 752 -23.29 -41.49 22.42
N GLU A 753 -22.40 -41.74 21.45
CA GLU A 753 -21.10 -42.37 21.63
C GLU A 753 -20.06 -41.26 21.88
N VAL A 754 -19.41 -41.21 23.05
CA VAL A 754 -18.49 -40.11 23.47
C VAL A 754 -17.24 -39.95 22.57
N SER A 755 -17.17 -40.66 21.43
CA SER A 755 -16.12 -40.56 20.42
C SER A 755 -16.60 -39.82 19.16
N PHE A 756 -16.04 -38.65 18.90
CA PHE A 756 -16.39 -37.85 17.71
C PHE A 756 -15.55 -38.17 16.46
N SER A 757 -14.54 -39.02 16.57
CA SER A 757 -13.64 -39.36 15.46
C SER A 757 -14.38 -39.93 14.23
N PRO A 758 -15.37 -40.84 14.37
CA PRO A 758 -16.15 -41.32 13.22
C PRO A 758 -16.88 -40.20 12.48
N LEU A 759 -17.43 -39.21 13.20
CA LEU A 759 -18.09 -38.06 12.61
C LEU A 759 -17.12 -37.14 11.85
N PHE A 760 -15.90 -36.99 12.37
CA PHE A 760 -14.88 -36.13 11.77
C PHE A 760 -14.37 -36.63 10.41
N GLU A 761 -14.47 -37.93 10.12
CA GLU A 761 -14.18 -38.49 8.79
C GLU A 761 -15.12 -37.93 7.71
N TYR A 762 -16.32 -37.49 8.10
CA TYR A 762 -17.32 -36.91 7.22
C TYR A 762 -17.37 -35.38 7.28
N ASP A 763 -16.49 -34.75 8.06
CA ASP A 763 -16.38 -33.30 8.13
C ASP A 763 -15.88 -32.72 6.79
N GLN A 764 -16.64 -31.78 6.24
CA GLN A 764 -16.35 -31.18 4.94
C GLN A 764 -15.09 -30.30 4.96
N LEU A 765 -14.78 -29.60 6.06
CA LEU A 765 -13.57 -28.78 6.14
C LEU A 765 -12.32 -29.65 6.18
N ASN A 766 -12.34 -30.71 6.99
CA ASN A 766 -11.28 -31.71 7.07
C ASN A 766 -10.96 -32.29 5.68
N LYS A 767 -11.99 -32.72 4.94
CA LYS A 767 -11.83 -33.19 3.54
C LYS A 767 -11.23 -32.13 2.61
N GLN A 768 -11.68 -30.87 2.73
CA GLN A 768 -11.20 -29.75 1.90
C GLN A 768 -9.75 -29.33 2.22
N MET A 769 -9.34 -29.42 3.49
CA MET A 769 -7.96 -29.16 3.91
C MET A 769 -7.04 -30.31 3.53
N ALA A 770 -7.47 -31.57 3.71
CA ALA A 770 -6.71 -32.75 3.34
C ALA A 770 -6.42 -32.84 1.83
N THR A 771 -7.35 -32.36 1.00
CA THR A 771 -7.17 -32.27 -0.47
C THR A 771 -6.41 -31.02 -0.91
N GLY A 772 -6.12 -30.08 0.00
CA GLY A 772 -5.42 -28.83 -0.29
C GLY A 772 -6.27 -27.77 -1.02
N GLU A 773 -7.59 -27.99 -1.17
CA GLU A 773 -8.49 -27.08 -1.87
C GLU A 773 -8.74 -25.80 -1.05
N SER A 774 -9.04 -25.94 0.23
CA SER A 774 -9.32 -24.82 1.13
C SER A 774 -8.32 -24.78 2.29
N PHE A 775 -7.87 -23.58 2.65
CA PHE A 775 -6.91 -23.36 3.75
C PHE A 775 -5.62 -24.20 3.66
N PRO A 776 -4.92 -24.24 2.51
CA PRO A 776 -3.68 -25.01 2.39
C PRO A 776 -2.64 -24.51 3.40
N TYR A 777 -1.92 -25.47 3.98
CA TYR A 777 -0.88 -25.28 5.01
C TYR A 777 -1.36 -24.85 6.39
N PHE A 778 -2.63 -24.49 6.56
CA PHE A 778 -3.17 -24.22 7.90
C PHE A 778 -3.29 -25.51 8.70
N ASN A 779 -3.10 -25.40 10.01
CA ASN A 779 -3.27 -26.47 10.98
C ASN A 779 -4.52 -26.23 11.81
N GLU A 780 -5.24 -27.32 12.09
CA GLU A 780 -6.32 -27.39 13.08
C GLU A 780 -5.95 -28.46 14.11
N MET A 781 -6.04 -28.14 15.40
CA MET A 781 -5.88 -29.15 16.45
C MET A 781 -7.05 -30.15 16.40
N ALA A 782 -6.81 -31.40 16.80
CA ALA A 782 -7.85 -32.43 16.85
C ALA A 782 -9.07 -31.98 17.67
N ILE A 783 -10.27 -32.18 17.11
CA ILE A 783 -11.53 -31.79 17.73
C ILE A 783 -12.01 -32.90 18.66
N ASN A 784 -12.02 -32.61 19.95
CA ASN A 784 -12.47 -33.52 21.02
C ASN A 784 -13.73 -32.99 21.72
N PHE A 785 -14.48 -32.10 21.06
CA PHE A 785 -15.71 -31.51 21.55
C PHE A 785 -16.86 -31.74 20.56
N PRO A 786 -18.12 -31.79 21.02
CA PRO A 786 -19.27 -32.08 20.16
C PRO A 786 -19.50 -30.97 19.10
N PRO A 787 -20.27 -31.25 18.04
CA PRO A 787 -20.70 -30.26 17.06
C PRO A 787 -21.25 -28.99 17.69
N THR A 788 -20.80 -27.84 17.21
CA THR A 788 -21.12 -26.52 17.81
C THR A 788 -22.40 -25.91 17.26
N TYR A 789 -22.99 -26.53 16.24
CA TYR A 789 -24.23 -26.15 15.57
C TYR A 789 -25.06 -27.41 15.32
N LYS A 790 -26.39 -27.41 15.30
CA LYS A 790 -27.33 -26.33 15.59
C LYS A 790 -28.14 -26.67 16.83
N PHE A 791 -28.19 -25.77 17.80
CA PHE A 791 -28.94 -25.97 19.05
C PHE A 791 -30.28 -25.23 19.06
N ASP A 792 -31.24 -25.78 19.80
CA ASP A 792 -32.40 -25.01 20.26
C ASP A 792 -31.92 -24.01 21.32
N ARG A 793 -32.15 -22.72 21.07
CA ARG A 793 -31.62 -21.63 21.90
C ARG A 793 -32.00 -21.81 23.37
N GLY A 794 -31.03 -21.58 24.26
CA GLY A 794 -31.16 -21.72 25.70
C GLY A 794 -31.00 -23.16 26.22
N THR A 795 -30.71 -24.13 25.35
CA THR A 795 -30.65 -25.56 25.70
C THR A 795 -29.36 -26.21 25.17
N ASP A 796 -29.15 -27.48 25.54
CA ASP A 796 -28.13 -28.36 24.94
C ASP A 796 -28.75 -29.36 23.95
N VAL A 797 -29.99 -29.13 23.53
CA VAL A 797 -30.71 -29.99 22.58
C VAL A 797 -30.45 -29.51 21.15
N TYR A 798 -30.04 -30.42 20.27
CA TYR A 798 -29.87 -30.11 18.85
C TYR A 798 -31.22 -29.95 18.12
N ASP A 799 -31.27 -28.99 17.21
CA ASP A 799 -32.41 -28.48 16.42
C ASP A 799 -33.58 -29.47 16.30
N THR A 800 -34.66 -29.20 17.03
CA THR A 800 -35.93 -29.94 16.96
C THR A 800 -36.96 -29.27 16.05
N SER A 801 -36.61 -28.17 15.38
CA SER A 801 -37.51 -27.50 14.43
C SER A 801 -37.85 -28.39 13.22
N ASP A 802 -38.88 -28.03 12.46
CA ASP A 802 -39.28 -28.74 11.23
C ASP A 802 -38.14 -28.90 10.20
N LYS A 803 -37.10 -28.06 10.30
CA LYS A 803 -35.94 -28.10 9.41
C LYS A 803 -34.90 -29.15 9.83
N GLN A 804 -34.95 -29.62 11.08
CA GLN A 804 -34.06 -30.59 11.72
C GLN A 804 -32.65 -30.56 11.13
N ARG A 805 -31.94 -29.44 11.30
CA ARG A 805 -30.58 -29.31 10.75
C ARG A 805 -29.67 -30.36 11.37
N VAL A 806 -28.85 -30.98 10.52
CA VAL A 806 -27.81 -31.92 10.95
C VAL A 806 -26.79 -31.17 11.83
N PRO A 807 -26.44 -31.70 13.01
CA PRO A 807 -25.35 -31.16 13.81
C PRO A 807 -24.05 -31.07 13.00
N ALA A 808 -23.30 -29.98 13.16
CA ALA A 808 -22.05 -29.74 12.48
C ALA A 808 -21.11 -28.87 13.31
N TRP A 809 -19.82 -29.01 13.06
CA TRP A 809 -18.83 -28.06 13.55
C TRP A 809 -18.63 -26.94 12.52
N THR A 810 -19.45 -25.91 12.64
CA THR A 810 -19.38 -24.73 11.78
C THR A 810 -18.30 -23.75 12.21
N ASP A 811 -18.04 -23.70 13.53
CA ASP A 811 -17.17 -22.72 14.19
C ASP A 811 -15.76 -23.32 14.36
N ARG A 812 -14.75 -22.68 13.76
CA ARG A 812 -13.43 -23.29 13.52
C ARG A 812 -12.29 -22.32 13.82
N ILE A 813 -11.14 -22.85 14.23
CA ILE A 813 -9.93 -22.08 14.54
C ILE A 813 -8.75 -22.75 13.84
N LEU A 814 -8.22 -22.06 12.84
CA LEU A 814 -7.07 -22.49 12.08
C LEU A 814 -5.87 -21.59 12.38
N SER A 815 -4.67 -22.16 12.37
CA SER A 815 -3.44 -21.42 12.57
C SER A 815 -2.38 -21.79 11.54
N LEU A 816 -1.51 -20.83 11.23
CA LEU A 816 -0.39 -21.03 10.31
C LEU A 816 0.80 -20.21 10.78
N ALA A 817 1.91 -20.88 11.07
CA ALA A 817 3.21 -20.27 11.27
C ALA A 817 4.08 -20.55 10.02
N ARG A 818 4.54 -19.48 9.35
CA ARG A 818 5.39 -19.57 8.14
C ARG A 818 6.86 -19.32 8.44
N SER A 819 7.13 -18.50 9.44
CA SER A 819 8.46 -18.05 9.78
C SER A 819 9.21 -19.10 10.57
N LYS A 820 10.50 -19.29 10.25
CA LYS A 820 11.39 -20.13 11.07
C LYS A 820 11.61 -19.54 12.46
N ASN A 821 11.38 -18.23 12.61
CA ASN A 821 11.52 -17.49 13.87
C ASN A 821 10.29 -17.64 14.77
N VAL A 822 9.27 -18.41 14.37
CA VAL A 822 8.05 -18.62 15.14
C VAL A 822 7.80 -20.11 15.30
N VAL A 823 7.86 -20.59 16.54
CA VAL A 823 7.39 -21.93 16.90
C VAL A 823 6.04 -21.77 17.60
N LEU A 824 4.95 -22.00 16.86
CA LEU A 824 3.60 -21.95 17.38
C LEU A 824 3.13 -23.33 17.81
N ARG A 825 2.60 -23.45 19.03
CA ARG A 825 1.95 -24.65 19.55
C ARG A 825 0.55 -24.30 20.03
N GLN A 826 -0.45 -24.98 19.50
CA GLN A 826 -1.78 -24.96 20.10
C GLN A 826 -1.76 -25.90 21.32
N LEU A 827 -2.17 -25.38 22.47
CA LEU A 827 -2.18 -26.07 23.76
C LEU A 827 -3.55 -26.63 24.10
N GLU A 828 -4.61 -25.91 23.77
CA GLU A 828 -6.00 -26.34 23.96
C GLU A 828 -6.85 -26.01 22.74
N TYR A 829 -7.88 -26.82 22.52
CA TYR A 829 -8.92 -26.56 21.55
C TYR A 829 -10.25 -27.12 22.05
N GLY A 830 -11.23 -26.24 22.27
CA GLY A 830 -12.48 -26.60 22.96
C GLY A 830 -13.64 -25.67 22.64
N CYS A 831 -14.80 -25.97 23.24
CA CYS A 831 -15.98 -25.11 23.20
C CYS A 831 -16.52 -24.86 24.61
N ALA A 832 -17.02 -23.65 24.88
CA ALA A 832 -17.66 -23.32 26.16
C ALA A 832 -19.13 -23.72 26.14
N GLN A 833 -19.43 -24.94 26.61
CA GLN A 833 -20.78 -25.53 26.59
C GLN A 833 -21.78 -24.79 27.50
N GLU A 834 -21.29 -24.13 28.55
CA GLU A 834 -22.11 -23.38 29.52
C GLU A 834 -22.82 -22.16 28.91
N ILE A 835 -22.33 -21.67 27.76
CA ILE A 835 -22.95 -20.54 27.05
C ILE A 835 -23.98 -21.08 26.06
N LYS A 836 -25.26 -20.76 26.29
CA LYS A 836 -26.39 -21.39 25.59
C LYS A 836 -27.35 -20.41 24.89
N PHE A 837 -27.06 -19.11 24.87
CA PHE A 837 -28.02 -18.12 24.35
C PHE A 837 -28.16 -18.16 22.83
N SER A 838 -27.12 -18.59 22.12
CA SER A 838 -27.12 -18.76 20.66
C SER A 838 -27.54 -20.19 20.28
N ASP A 839 -27.85 -20.41 19.00
CA ASP A 839 -27.94 -21.74 18.41
C ASP A 839 -26.57 -22.32 18.03
N HIS A 840 -25.50 -21.57 18.32
CA HIS A 840 -24.11 -22.02 18.29
C HIS A 840 -23.51 -22.09 19.70
N LYS A 841 -22.41 -22.84 19.84
CA LYS A 841 -21.53 -22.82 21.02
C LYS A 841 -20.21 -22.09 20.70
N PRO A 842 -19.72 -21.21 21.58
CA PRO A 842 -18.45 -20.51 21.38
C PRO A 842 -17.27 -21.47 21.41
N VAL A 843 -16.33 -21.29 20.47
CA VAL A 843 -15.12 -22.10 20.34
C VAL A 843 -13.90 -21.28 20.74
N TYR A 844 -12.91 -21.92 21.37
CA TYR A 844 -11.66 -21.29 21.78
C TYR A 844 -10.46 -22.16 21.46
N GLY A 845 -9.32 -21.52 21.27
CA GLY A 845 -8.01 -22.15 21.16
C GLY A 845 -6.99 -21.37 21.99
N VAL A 846 -6.17 -22.09 22.74
CA VAL A 846 -5.05 -21.51 23.51
C VAL A 846 -3.76 -21.88 22.80
N PHE A 847 -2.87 -20.91 22.63
CA PHE A 847 -1.62 -21.07 21.92
C PHE A 847 -0.45 -20.56 22.75
N HIS A 848 0.69 -21.17 22.53
CA HIS A 848 1.97 -20.71 23.01
C HIS A 848 2.90 -20.53 21.81
N ALA A 849 3.44 -19.32 21.65
CA ALA A 849 4.35 -18.98 20.58
C ALA A 849 5.72 -18.66 21.16
N LYS A 850 6.73 -19.40 20.74
CA LYS A 850 8.13 -19.07 20.98
C LYS A 850 8.63 -18.26 19.79
N LEU A 851 9.02 -17.02 20.03
CA LEU A 851 9.37 -16.00 19.05
C LEU A 851 10.84 -15.65 19.13
N ASP A 852 11.55 -15.84 18.03
CA ASP A 852 12.92 -15.40 17.87
C ASP A 852 12.92 -13.97 17.31
N ILE A 853 13.16 -13.01 18.18
CA ILE A 853 13.05 -11.58 17.94
C ILE A 853 14.44 -11.01 17.71
N ALA A 854 14.62 -10.37 16.57
CA ALA A 854 15.84 -9.65 16.27
C ALA A 854 15.89 -8.33 17.05
N ASP A 855 16.94 -8.14 17.85
CA ASP A 855 17.38 -6.82 18.31
C ASP A 855 17.79 -6.02 17.08
N GLN A 856 16.89 -5.12 16.66
CA GLN A 856 17.06 -4.30 15.47
C GLN A 856 18.32 -3.42 15.53
N LYS A 857 18.78 -3.05 16.73
CA LYS A 857 19.98 -2.22 16.87
C LYS A 857 21.22 -3.04 16.60
N ILE A 858 21.36 -4.20 17.22
CA ILE A 858 22.49 -5.11 16.99
C ILE A 858 22.46 -5.63 15.54
N MET A 859 21.30 -6.03 15.04
CA MET A 859 21.11 -6.47 13.66
C MET A 859 21.52 -5.36 12.68
N SER A 860 21.10 -4.12 12.89
CA SER A 860 21.48 -2.99 12.04
C SER A 860 22.97 -2.65 12.14
N GLU A 861 23.59 -2.80 13.32
CA GLU A 861 25.04 -2.63 13.49
C GLU A 861 25.82 -3.70 12.72
N ILE A 862 25.40 -4.96 12.79
CA ILE A 862 26.00 -6.08 12.06
C ILE A 862 25.74 -5.94 10.55
N GLU A 863 24.51 -5.61 10.14
CA GLU A 863 24.12 -5.34 8.75
C GLU A 863 25.03 -4.26 8.16
N LYS A 864 25.19 -3.15 8.88
CA LYS A 864 26.09 -2.06 8.48
C LYS A 864 27.54 -2.53 8.39
N GLN A 865 28.04 -3.29 9.36
CA GLN A 865 29.41 -3.83 9.31
C GLN A 865 29.62 -4.75 8.11
N LEU A 866 28.69 -5.68 7.84
CA LEU A 866 28.75 -6.62 6.72
C LEU A 866 28.66 -5.88 5.39
N TYR A 867 27.75 -4.90 5.29
CA TYR A 867 27.57 -4.09 4.09
C TYR A 867 28.84 -3.31 3.78
N GLU A 868 29.41 -2.59 4.76
CA GLU A 868 30.64 -1.82 4.59
C GLU A 868 31.85 -2.73 4.29
N THR A 869 31.98 -3.86 4.98
CA THR A 869 33.06 -4.84 4.73
C THR A 869 32.99 -5.37 3.31
N ARG A 870 31.80 -5.84 2.89
CA ARG A 870 31.60 -6.38 1.55
C ARG A 870 31.82 -5.32 0.48
N LYS A 871 31.40 -4.10 0.75
CA LYS A 871 31.65 -2.97 -0.14
C LYS A 871 33.14 -2.73 -0.29
N VAL A 872 33.92 -2.64 0.80
CA VAL A 872 35.38 -2.45 0.75
C VAL A 872 36.06 -3.59 -0.02
N GLU A 873 35.66 -4.85 0.19
CA GLU A 873 36.17 -5.99 -0.59
C GLU A 873 35.93 -5.82 -2.10
N LEU A 874 34.73 -5.38 -2.49
CA LEU A 874 34.37 -5.15 -3.90
C LEU A 874 35.00 -3.89 -4.49
N VAL A 875 35.35 -2.90 -3.67
CA VAL A 875 36.09 -1.70 -4.09
C VAL A 875 37.59 -2.01 -4.27
N GLY A 876 38.16 -2.86 -3.43
CA GLY A 876 39.57 -3.27 -3.48
C GLY A 876 39.92 -4.19 -4.64
N VAL A 877 38.93 -4.93 -5.17
CA VAL A 877 39.03 -5.72 -6.38
C VAL A 877 38.40 -4.91 -7.52
N ASN A 878 39.22 -4.27 -8.37
CA ASN A 878 38.79 -3.54 -9.60
C ASN A 878 37.38 -3.95 -10.08
N SER A 879 36.45 -2.99 -10.17
CA SER A 879 34.98 -3.14 -10.31
C SER A 879 34.44 -3.91 -11.54
N LEU A 880 35.26 -4.76 -12.15
CA LEU A 880 34.95 -5.67 -13.25
C LEU A 880 34.24 -6.96 -12.82
N VAL A 881 34.18 -7.30 -11.53
CA VAL A 881 33.71 -8.63 -11.08
C VAL A 881 32.19 -8.82 -11.21
N LEU A 882 31.37 -7.76 -11.09
CA LEU A 882 29.92 -7.88 -11.29
C LEU A 882 29.50 -7.88 -12.77
N ALA A 883 30.40 -7.50 -13.69
CA ALA A 883 30.13 -7.53 -15.13
C ALA A 883 30.25 -8.93 -15.76
N GLN A 884 30.86 -9.90 -15.07
CA GLN A 884 31.07 -11.25 -15.61
C GLN A 884 30.41 -12.36 -14.77
N ASN A 885 30.27 -12.22 -13.45
CA ASN A 885 29.90 -13.37 -12.61
C ASN A 885 28.41 -13.58 -12.35
N ILE A 886 27.53 -12.61 -12.65
CA ILE A 886 26.09 -12.78 -12.40
C ILE A 886 25.46 -13.83 -13.33
N ASN A 887 26.08 -14.11 -14.49
CA ASN A 887 25.60 -15.15 -15.39
C ASN A 887 26.00 -16.58 -14.99
N GLU A 888 26.97 -16.78 -14.10
CA GLU A 888 27.49 -18.13 -13.81
C GLU A 888 27.33 -18.58 -12.35
N SER A 889 27.41 -17.69 -11.35
CA SER A 889 27.51 -18.16 -9.96
C SER A 889 26.18 -18.33 -9.21
N THR A 890 25.10 -17.65 -9.61
CA THR A 890 23.82 -17.68 -8.85
C THR A 890 22.87 -18.78 -9.32
N PHE A 891 23.18 -19.47 -10.42
CA PHE A 891 22.33 -20.53 -10.99
C PHE A 891 22.57 -21.93 -10.38
N LEU A 892 23.61 -22.11 -9.56
CA LEU A 892 24.06 -23.44 -9.14
C LEU A 892 23.53 -23.95 -7.80
N LEU A 893 22.76 -23.16 -7.04
CA LEU A 893 22.36 -23.56 -5.68
C LEU A 893 20.85 -23.65 -5.40
N THR A 894 19.97 -23.44 -6.38
CA THR A 894 18.50 -23.49 -6.14
C THR A 894 17.72 -24.47 -7.00
N HIS A 895 18.34 -25.13 -7.97
CA HIS A 895 17.66 -26.13 -8.78
C HIS A 895 18.45 -27.44 -8.70
N GLY A 896 17.77 -28.51 -8.28
CA GLY A 896 18.27 -29.87 -8.42
C GLY A 896 18.76 -30.12 -9.85
N LEU A 897 19.60 -31.16 -10.00
CA LEU A 897 20.18 -31.56 -11.27
C LEU A 897 19.18 -31.42 -12.44
N PRO A 898 19.54 -30.79 -13.56
CA PRO A 898 18.65 -30.68 -14.70
C PRO A 898 18.19 -32.06 -15.15
N ALA A 899 16.96 -32.15 -15.66
CA ALA A 899 16.40 -33.41 -16.14
C ALA A 899 17.38 -34.10 -17.13
N PRO A 900 17.55 -35.42 -17.05
CA PRO A 900 18.42 -36.14 -17.98
C PRO A 900 17.98 -35.86 -19.42
N SER A 901 18.94 -35.63 -20.31
CA SER A 901 18.69 -35.31 -21.72
C SER A 901 17.68 -36.28 -22.33
N GLY A 902 16.45 -35.80 -22.56
CA GLY A 902 15.39 -36.56 -23.19
C GLY A 902 15.79 -36.93 -24.63
N LYS A 903 15.34 -38.10 -25.08
CA LYS A 903 15.65 -38.70 -26.41
C LYS A 903 15.23 -37.84 -27.62
N THR A 904 14.64 -36.66 -27.43
CA THR A 904 13.97 -35.89 -28.48
C THR A 904 14.74 -34.69 -29.02
N THR A 905 15.84 -34.24 -28.40
CA THR A 905 16.58 -33.06 -28.90
C THR A 905 18.02 -33.30 -29.34
N GLY A 906 18.62 -34.47 -29.11
CA GLY A 906 19.94 -34.86 -29.67
C GLY A 906 21.16 -34.01 -29.26
N ALA A 907 20.95 -32.80 -28.75
CA ALA A 907 21.98 -31.87 -28.33
C ALA A 907 22.24 -32.00 -26.82
N LYS A 908 23.49 -32.33 -26.48
CA LYS A 908 23.96 -32.39 -25.09
C LYS A 908 24.44 -31.00 -24.69
N TRP A 909 23.71 -30.36 -23.77
CA TRP A 909 23.93 -28.97 -23.36
C TRP A 909 25.31 -28.70 -22.74
N TRP A 910 25.99 -29.74 -22.26
CA TRP A 910 27.33 -29.66 -21.67
C TRP A 910 28.47 -29.72 -22.70
N ILE A 911 28.17 -29.75 -24.01
CA ILE A 911 29.17 -29.64 -25.07
C ILE A 911 28.97 -28.29 -25.78
N PRO A 912 29.95 -27.37 -25.72
CA PRO A 912 29.89 -26.12 -26.46
C PRO A 912 29.66 -26.40 -27.96
N GLY A 913 28.60 -25.82 -28.53
CA GLY A 913 28.23 -26.00 -29.94
C GLY A 913 27.35 -27.21 -30.27
N GLY A 914 26.91 -28.01 -29.29
CA GLY A 914 25.82 -28.98 -29.47
C GLY A 914 26.13 -30.21 -30.34
N THR A 915 27.40 -30.55 -30.57
CA THR A 915 27.79 -31.73 -31.37
C THR A 915 27.86 -33.02 -30.55
N SER A 916 27.50 -34.14 -31.19
CA SER A 916 27.48 -35.48 -30.61
C SER A 916 28.88 -36.14 -30.63
N GLY A 917 29.67 -35.94 -29.58
CA GLY A 917 30.94 -36.66 -29.39
C GLY A 917 30.77 -37.99 -28.63
N LYS A 918 31.18 -39.12 -29.23
CA LYS A 918 31.44 -40.36 -28.46
C LYS A 918 32.79 -40.20 -27.75
N ILE A 919 32.77 -39.99 -26.43
CA ILE A 919 33.98 -40.06 -25.60
C ILE A 919 34.31 -41.55 -25.40
N LYS A 920 35.46 -41.99 -25.88
CA LYS A 920 36.02 -43.30 -25.55
C LYS A 920 36.99 -43.08 -24.39
N VAL A 921 36.64 -43.54 -23.20
CA VAL A 921 37.52 -43.49 -22.02
C VAL A 921 38.48 -44.67 -22.12
N SER A 922 39.78 -44.39 -22.20
CA SER A 922 40.87 -45.38 -22.25
C SER A 922 41.51 -45.52 -20.88
N PHE A 923 41.70 -46.76 -20.40
CA PHE A 923 42.44 -47.06 -19.18
C PHE A 923 43.68 -47.86 -19.58
N PRO A 924 44.91 -47.34 -19.40
CA PRO A 924 46.15 -47.99 -19.85
C PRO A 924 46.29 -49.44 -19.35
N GLU A 925 45.78 -49.73 -18.15
CA GLU A 925 45.82 -51.05 -17.53
C GLU A 925 44.91 -52.06 -18.25
N VAL A 926 43.73 -51.62 -18.70
CA VAL A 926 42.73 -52.45 -19.42
C VAL A 926 43.08 -52.58 -20.90
N ASP A 927 43.59 -51.50 -21.50
CA ASP A 927 43.99 -51.46 -22.91
C ASP A 927 45.22 -52.37 -23.19
N SER A 928 45.96 -52.75 -22.15
CA SER A 928 47.03 -53.76 -22.21
C SER A 928 46.52 -55.20 -22.44
N GLY A 929 45.20 -55.44 -22.30
CA GLY A 929 44.56 -56.74 -22.43
C GLY A 929 44.82 -57.72 -21.26
N ARG A 930 45.65 -57.34 -20.28
CA ARG A 930 46.03 -58.19 -19.14
C ARG A 930 45.08 -58.07 -17.94
N TYR A 931 44.34 -56.97 -17.86
CA TYR A 931 43.46 -56.64 -16.75
C TYR A 931 42.06 -56.31 -17.27
N VAL A 932 41.04 -56.59 -16.47
CA VAL A 932 39.64 -56.20 -16.69
C VAL A 932 39.14 -55.47 -15.45
N ILE A 933 38.12 -54.63 -15.61
CA ILE A 933 37.44 -54.01 -14.46
C ILE A 933 36.91 -55.13 -13.56
N ASN A 934 37.15 -55.03 -12.27
CA ASN A 934 36.72 -56.04 -11.31
C ASN A 934 35.19 -56.12 -11.27
N PRO A 935 34.58 -57.26 -11.68
CA PRO A 935 33.12 -57.40 -11.72
C PRO A 935 32.48 -57.42 -10.32
N LYS A 936 33.29 -57.53 -9.25
CA LYS A 936 32.82 -57.48 -7.86
C LYS A 936 32.71 -56.06 -7.31
N LEU A 937 33.07 -55.03 -8.08
CA LEU A 937 32.85 -53.65 -7.66
C LEU A 937 31.36 -53.36 -7.43
N PRO A 938 31.01 -52.57 -6.40
CA PRO A 938 29.63 -52.17 -6.18
C PRO A 938 29.09 -51.41 -7.42
N PRO A 939 27.80 -51.58 -7.77
CA PRO A 939 27.19 -50.91 -8.92
C PRO A 939 27.26 -49.38 -8.85
N ASN A 940 27.37 -48.83 -7.63
CA ASN A 940 27.57 -47.42 -7.38
C ASN A 940 29.07 -47.13 -7.16
N PRO A 941 29.75 -46.39 -8.05
CA PRO A 941 31.19 -46.13 -7.98
C PRO A 941 31.60 -45.24 -6.80
N PHE A 942 30.66 -44.64 -6.08
CA PHE A 942 30.94 -43.83 -4.88
C PHE A 942 30.77 -44.60 -3.56
N THR A 943 30.38 -45.87 -3.63
CA THR A 943 30.35 -46.74 -2.44
C THR A 943 31.76 -47.17 -2.07
N LYS A 944 32.21 -46.84 -0.86
CA LYS A 944 33.52 -47.27 -0.36
C LYS A 944 33.63 -48.80 -0.41
N THR A 945 34.65 -49.30 -1.09
CA THR A 945 34.94 -50.73 -1.23
C THR A 945 36.43 -51.00 -1.02
N THR A 946 36.75 -52.21 -0.57
CA THR A 946 38.13 -52.72 -0.46
C THR A 946 38.53 -53.55 -1.68
N GLU A 947 37.62 -53.78 -2.62
CA GLU A 947 37.88 -54.49 -3.88
C GLU A 947 38.75 -53.63 -4.81
N GLU A 948 39.78 -54.23 -5.41
CA GLU A 948 40.64 -53.55 -6.38
C GLU A 948 39.85 -53.19 -7.65
N GLU A 949 40.13 -52.04 -8.26
CA GLU A 949 39.39 -51.55 -9.45
C GLU A 949 39.59 -52.44 -10.69
N PHE A 950 40.78 -53.04 -10.83
CA PHE A 950 41.15 -53.89 -11.95
C PHE A 950 41.69 -55.24 -11.47
N VAL A 951 41.25 -56.34 -12.07
CA VAL A 951 41.73 -57.69 -11.78
C VAL A 951 42.38 -58.30 -13.02
N LYS A 952 43.39 -59.16 -12.83
CA LYS A 952 44.01 -59.87 -13.96
C LYS A 952 42.98 -60.75 -14.65
N LYS A 953 42.99 -60.73 -15.98
CA LYS A 953 42.13 -61.58 -16.80
C LYS A 953 42.48 -63.06 -16.50
N PRO A 954 41.52 -63.91 -16.08
CA PRO A 954 41.80 -65.32 -15.83
C PRO A 954 42.29 -65.99 -17.12
N VAL A 955 43.39 -66.73 -17.02
CA VAL A 955 43.93 -67.53 -18.12
C VAL A 955 43.01 -68.72 -18.31
N GLU A 956 42.24 -68.74 -19.39
CA GLU A 956 41.45 -69.91 -19.78
C GLU A 956 42.41 -71.09 -20.00
N SER A 957 42.30 -72.10 -19.12
CA SER A 957 42.93 -73.40 -19.32
C SER A 957 42.29 -74.07 -20.53
N ILE A 958 43.06 -74.21 -21.60
CA ILE A 958 42.74 -75.02 -22.77
C ILE A 958 42.59 -76.48 -22.33
N GLY A 959 41.36 -76.98 -22.30
CA GLY A 959 41.05 -78.41 -22.26
C GLY A 959 40.78 -78.94 -23.68
N PRO A 960 41.19 -80.17 -24.02
CA PRO A 960 41.33 -80.61 -25.41
C PRO A 960 40.07 -81.28 -26.00
N ASN A 961 40.04 -81.32 -27.35
CA ASN A 961 39.24 -82.15 -28.26
C ASN A 961 37.79 -81.70 -28.53
N SER A 962 37.41 -81.26 -29.74
CA SER A 962 37.38 -81.89 -31.09
C SER A 962 36.17 -82.80 -31.30
N GLU A 963 35.48 -82.54 -32.43
CA GLU A 963 34.34 -83.24 -33.05
C GLU A 963 32.92 -82.82 -32.63
#